data_AF-A0AAE4YC09-F1
#
_entry.id   AF-A0AAE4YC09-F1
#
_cell.length_a   1.000
_cell.length_b   1.000
_cell.length_c   1.000
_cell.angle_alpha   90.00
_cell.angle_beta   90.00
_cell.angle_gamma   90.00
#
_symmetry.space_group_name_H-M   'P 1'
#
loop_
_entity.id
_entity.type
_entity.pdbx_description
1 polymer ?
#
loop_
_entity_poly.entity_id
_entity_poly.type
_entity_poly.pdbx_seq_one_letter_code
_entity_poly.pdbx_strand_id
1 'polypeptide(L)'
;MAALERATDGNMEHRRWARERFSADLLDQPVLGAQVVAQICASAEPGPRAEHLADLLDAGLDAARIAQENGKASGARLIQAMEEALVLARQQGRLTPVHSLLFARLWSQNGLTAPTALVLNSDDVLQSDRSPKGTSSEGEAILTDLFAELTEQAGGDPLTLHTALTECFPSMPPELRAQVVAYSVGRSDPLHADLACFWLLNPSPELRLAAAQGLGARLAKGALGGRIHSKLVFLRSWMPADAARQVIDALLKDALRRGVQTDADKSPWKITEARASLPDGSGAQSIAVALQHGSNRKLAMLLLKQGHGVKDAYAISCRTAANLKSLLTRMTKEVGALKVTSGYVQSAVAAALADGLAQDQPPVPGLIDLVQLCGFDALRPETSSTADLLGRLSGAVQIATMTPKARGDLVAKSDELWERLDFLDSWFEDSDAVQDLLNAARSTKAAEAALWKWLETRRDWWARIFARTAEVLAAAGDKDAAAFAVSSMALLDGANLKKVPLVGDVHTQTMQAWEERSGDNDAKMSFEEVPMESPPAEKKGEFNSYLKGSGISLDWVEGYLTFIVITPKMLQPNLWLPQVLAATSAPLTQTEFLRFIELVMMRAQAISDMASSAQDFAAALAARSTKKKQDWLAGLATAASEFKSAWPKKGMKPEDIRLLTLAGREALTPDEWAELAPLIAFRQSRNRD
;
A
#
# COMPACT_ATOMS: atom_id res chain seq x y z
N MET A 1 -10.13 0.15 -22.09
CA MET A 1 -10.89 1.33 -22.61
C MET A 1 -11.90 1.86 -21.59
N ALA A 2 -12.81 1.04 -21.05
CA ALA A 2 -13.76 1.47 -20.00
C ALA A 2 -13.10 2.05 -18.72
N ALA A 3 -11.96 1.49 -18.30
CA ALA A 3 -11.17 2.06 -17.19
C ALA A 3 -10.57 3.44 -17.52
N LEU A 4 -10.19 3.66 -18.79
CA LEU A 4 -9.70 4.95 -19.28
C LEU A 4 -10.82 6.00 -19.29
N GLU A 5 -12.01 5.62 -19.76
CA GLU A 5 -13.19 6.50 -19.79
C GLU A 5 -13.60 6.91 -18.37
N ARG A 6 -13.62 5.97 -17.42
CA ARG A 6 -13.92 6.27 -16.00
C ARG A 6 -12.82 7.08 -15.29
N ALA A 7 -11.55 6.92 -15.67
CA ALA A 7 -10.45 7.73 -15.14
C ALA A 7 -10.53 9.22 -15.54
N THR A 8 -11.26 9.51 -16.64
CA THR A 8 -11.47 10.87 -17.17
C THR A 8 -12.70 11.58 -16.61
N ASP A 9 -13.56 10.89 -15.85
CA ASP A 9 -14.89 11.36 -15.41
C ASP A 9 -14.85 12.35 -14.21
N GLY A 10 -13.67 12.88 -13.86
CA GLY A 10 -13.48 13.87 -12.78
C GLY A 10 -13.75 13.38 -11.35
N ASN A 11 -14.38 12.22 -11.16
CA ASN A 11 -14.64 11.60 -9.86
C ASN A 11 -13.39 10.89 -9.33
N MET A 12 -12.91 11.32 -8.15
CA MET A 12 -11.72 10.78 -7.50
C MET A 12 -11.84 9.30 -7.10
N GLU A 13 -13.02 8.82 -6.73
CA GLU A 13 -13.23 7.41 -6.36
C GLU A 13 -13.23 6.51 -7.58
N HIS A 14 -13.88 6.93 -8.67
CA HIS A 14 -13.85 6.22 -9.95
C HIS A 14 -12.41 6.14 -10.51
N ARG A 15 -11.65 7.24 -10.41
CA ARG A 15 -10.25 7.26 -10.83
C ARG A 15 -9.39 6.33 -9.97
N ARG A 16 -9.60 6.28 -8.65
CA ARG A 16 -8.88 5.35 -7.76
C ARG A 16 -9.18 3.89 -8.12
N TRP A 17 -10.45 3.54 -8.24
CA TRP A 17 -10.87 2.18 -8.63
C TRP A 17 -10.30 1.79 -10.00
N ALA A 18 -10.32 2.71 -10.97
CA ALA A 18 -9.75 2.47 -12.29
C ALA A 18 -8.23 2.23 -12.23
N ARG A 19 -7.49 2.99 -11.41
CA ARG A 19 -6.05 2.77 -11.17
C ARG A 19 -5.80 1.41 -10.55
N GLU A 20 -6.50 1.05 -9.48
CA GLU A 20 -6.34 -0.23 -8.77
C GLU A 20 -6.61 -1.42 -9.70
N ARG A 21 -7.73 -1.39 -10.43
CA ARG A 21 -8.07 -2.46 -11.37
C ARG A 21 -7.07 -2.56 -12.52
N PHE A 22 -6.68 -1.42 -13.08
CA PHE A 22 -5.73 -1.39 -14.20
C PHE A 22 -4.35 -1.90 -13.79
N SER A 23 -3.84 -1.52 -12.62
CA SER A 23 -2.58 -2.02 -12.09
C SER A 23 -2.60 -3.53 -11.88
N ALA A 24 -3.72 -4.10 -11.42
CA ALA A 24 -3.88 -5.55 -11.31
C ALA A 24 -3.83 -6.23 -12.69
N ASP A 25 -4.59 -5.72 -13.66
CA ASP A 25 -4.60 -6.26 -15.02
C ASP A 25 -3.20 -6.19 -15.68
N LEU A 26 -2.43 -5.11 -15.43
CA LEU A 26 -1.05 -4.98 -15.91
C LEU A 26 -0.09 -6.02 -15.30
N LEU A 27 -0.19 -6.28 -14.00
CA LEU A 27 0.64 -7.28 -13.31
C LEU A 27 0.35 -8.70 -13.82
N ASP A 28 -0.92 -8.99 -14.12
CA ASP A 28 -1.34 -10.28 -14.66
C ASP A 28 -0.99 -10.44 -16.14
N GLN A 29 -1.07 -9.34 -16.91
CA GLN A 29 -0.77 -9.32 -18.34
C GLN A 29 0.28 -8.24 -18.68
N PRO A 30 1.58 -8.52 -18.47
CA PRO A 30 2.68 -7.59 -18.77
C PRO A 30 2.67 -6.97 -20.18
N VAL A 31 2.12 -7.69 -21.17
CA VAL A 31 1.98 -7.22 -22.55
C VAL A 31 1.12 -5.96 -22.66
N LEU A 32 0.15 -5.76 -21.77
CA LEU A 32 -0.67 -4.55 -21.74
C LEU A 32 0.18 -3.31 -21.41
N GLY A 33 1.18 -3.46 -20.54
CA GLY A 33 2.12 -2.38 -20.23
C GLY A 33 2.93 -1.95 -21.45
N ALA A 34 3.43 -2.92 -22.22
CA ALA A 34 4.11 -2.68 -23.49
C ALA A 34 3.20 -1.97 -24.51
N GLN A 35 1.93 -2.35 -24.59
CA GLN A 35 0.95 -1.70 -25.47
C GLN A 35 0.69 -0.25 -25.07
N VAL A 36 0.60 0.06 -23.77
CA VAL A 36 0.43 1.44 -23.28
C VAL A 36 1.63 2.30 -23.68
N VAL A 37 2.85 1.80 -23.50
CA VAL A 37 4.08 2.49 -23.95
C VAL A 37 4.03 2.78 -25.45
N ALA A 38 3.65 1.79 -26.26
CA ALA A 38 3.53 1.95 -27.71
C ALA A 38 2.46 2.98 -28.11
N GLN A 39 1.33 3.04 -27.39
CA GLN A 39 0.26 4.02 -27.61
C GLN A 39 0.68 5.44 -27.25
N ILE A 40 1.43 5.61 -26.15
CA ILE A 40 2.01 6.91 -25.80
C ILE A 40 2.95 7.38 -26.91
N CYS A 41 3.80 6.49 -27.43
CA CYS A 41 4.75 6.81 -28.50
C CYS A 41 4.13 6.82 -29.93
N ALA A 42 2.81 6.71 -30.07
CA ALA A 42 2.17 6.64 -31.38
C ALA A 42 2.09 8.00 -32.09
N SER A 43 2.08 9.10 -31.33
CA SER A 43 2.16 10.48 -31.83
C SER A 43 3.55 11.06 -31.58
N ALA A 44 3.98 12.01 -32.43
CA ALA A 44 5.28 12.66 -32.28
C ALA A 44 5.35 13.54 -31.01
N GLU A 45 4.22 14.13 -30.64
CA GLU A 45 4.04 14.91 -29.41
C GLU A 45 2.97 14.26 -28.52
N PRO A 46 3.20 14.13 -27.20
CA PRO A 46 2.19 13.65 -26.27
C PRO A 46 1.00 14.63 -26.20
N GLY A 47 -0.19 14.15 -26.54
CA GLY A 47 -1.45 14.90 -26.33
C GLY A 47 -2.14 14.54 -25.01
N PRO A 48 -3.34 15.09 -24.73
CA PRO A 48 -4.08 14.82 -23.49
C PRO A 48 -4.33 13.33 -23.23
N ARG A 49 -4.48 12.52 -24.28
CA ARG A 49 -4.65 11.06 -24.15
C ARG A 49 -3.37 10.38 -23.63
N ALA A 50 -2.20 10.85 -24.02
CA ALA A 50 -0.92 10.33 -23.55
C ALA A 50 -0.71 10.62 -22.06
N GLU A 51 -1.18 11.78 -21.57
CA GLU A 51 -1.16 12.11 -20.13
C GLU A 51 -2.00 11.15 -19.30
N HIS A 52 -3.24 10.85 -19.74
CA HIS A 52 -4.09 9.86 -19.05
C HIS A 52 -3.48 8.45 -19.07
N LEU A 53 -2.80 8.09 -20.16
CA LEU A 53 -2.08 6.82 -20.24
C LEU A 53 -0.85 6.81 -19.33
N ALA A 54 -0.14 7.93 -19.20
CA ALA A 54 0.98 8.10 -18.29
C ALA A 54 0.52 7.97 -16.82
N ASP A 55 -0.63 8.55 -16.45
CA ASP A 55 -1.22 8.39 -15.10
C ASP A 55 -1.55 6.93 -14.76
N LEU A 56 -1.98 6.16 -15.74
CA LEU A 56 -2.25 4.72 -15.57
C LEU A 56 -0.96 3.91 -15.53
N LEU A 57 0.04 4.29 -16.33
CA LEU A 57 1.36 3.68 -16.32
C LEU A 57 2.09 3.93 -15.00
N ASP A 58 1.95 5.13 -14.43
CA ASP A 58 2.41 5.48 -13.08
C ASP A 58 1.87 4.50 -12.03
N ALA A 59 0.55 4.30 -12.01
CA ALA A 59 -0.08 3.34 -11.12
C ALA A 59 0.41 1.89 -11.35
N GLY A 60 0.66 1.54 -12.61
CA GLY A 60 1.21 0.22 -12.98
C GLY A 60 2.64 0.03 -12.51
N LEU A 61 3.50 1.04 -12.65
CA LEU A 61 4.89 1.03 -12.19
C LEU A 61 4.96 0.97 -10.67
N ASP A 62 4.10 1.70 -9.95
CA ASP A 62 4.04 1.63 -8.48
C ASP A 62 3.67 0.21 -8.03
N ALA A 63 2.64 -0.38 -8.65
CA ALA A 63 2.23 -1.74 -8.37
C ALA A 63 3.32 -2.76 -8.73
N ALA A 64 4.03 -2.56 -9.85
CA ALA A 64 5.16 -3.39 -10.26
C ALA A 64 6.31 -3.34 -9.25
N ARG A 65 6.68 -2.15 -8.78
CA ARG A 65 7.66 -1.97 -7.71
C ARG A 65 7.22 -2.69 -6.45
N ILE A 66 5.99 -2.46 -5.98
CA ILE A 66 5.47 -3.08 -4.76
C ILE A 66 5.52 -4.61 -4.88
N ALA A 67 5.11 -5.15 -6.03
CA ALA A 67 5.20 -6.58 -6.32
C ALA A 67 6.65 -7.09 -6.28
N GLN A 68 7.60 -6.39 -6.91
CA GLN A 68 9.02 -6.75 -6.91
C GLN A 68 9.61 -6.73 -5.48
N GLU A 69 9.33 -5.69 -4.70
CA GLU A 69 9.78 -5.56 -3.30
C GLU A 69 9.20 -6.65 -2.40
N ASN A 70 8.02 -7.17 -2.75
CA ASN A 70 7.38 -8.28 -2.04
C ASN A 70 7.81 -9.65 -2.59
N GLY A 71 8.80 -9.69 -3.49
CA GLY A 71 9.38 -10.92 -4.02
C GLY A 71 8.55 -11.58 -5.13
N LYS A 72 7.74 -10.81 -5.86
CA LYS A 72 6.96 -11.29 -7.01
C LYS A 72 7.63 -10.94 -8.34
N ALA A 73 7.82 -11.92 -9.21
CA ALA A 73 8.34 -11.72 -10.56
C ALA A 73 7.30 -11.13 -11.52
N SER A 74 6.01 -11.07 -11.16
CA SER A 74 5.02 -10.31 -11.96
C SER A 74 5.42 -8.85 -12.10
N GLY A 75 5.90 -8.22 -11.02
CA GLY A 75 6.43 -6.86 -11.05
C GLY A 75 7.63 -6.73 -11.99
N ALA A 76 8.62 -7.62 -11.87
CA ALA A 76 9.80 -7.62 -12.73
C ALA A 76 9.45 -7.86 -14.21
N ARG A 77 8.53 -8.80 -14.50
CA ARG A 77 8.05 -9.08 -15.86
C ARG A 77 7.33 -7.88 -16.48
N LEU A 78 6.50 -7.18 -15.70
CA LEU A 78 5.81 -5.97 -16.16
C LEU A 78 6.81 -4.86 -16.49
N ILE A 79 7.76 -4.58 -15.60
CA ILE A 79 8.83 -3.60 -15.85
C ILE A 79 9.61 -3.98 -17.10
N GLN A 80 10.07 -5.22 -17.20
CA GLN A 80 10.82 -5.71 -18.36
C GLN A 80 10.02 -5.54 -19.67
N ALA A 81 8.74 -5.90 -19.69
CA ALA A 81 7.91 -5.73 -20.89
C ALA A 81 7.79 -4.27 -21.33
N MET A 82 7.67 -3.34 -20.38
CA MET A 82 7.67 -1.90 -20.66
C MET A 82 9.04 -1.41 -21.15
N GLU A 83 10.13 -1.88 -20.54
CA GLU A 83 11.50 -1.52 -20.95
C GLU A 83 11.83 -2.01 -22.37
N GLU A 84 11.43 -3.25 -22.70
CA GLU A 84 11.56 -3.80 -24.05
C GLU A 84 10.75 -2.98 -25.07
N ALA A 85 9.56 -2.52 -24.70
CA ALA A 85 8.75 -1.63 -25.54
C ALA A 85 9.40 -0.26 -25.75
N LEU A 86 10.04 0.31 -24.72
CA LEU A 86 10.80 1.56 -24.82
C LEU A 86 12.02 1.41 -25.74
N VAL A 87 12.76 0.30 -25.61
CA VAL A 87 13.88 -0.04 -26.51
C VAL A 87 13.40 -0.13 -27.96
N LEU A 88 12.29 -0.83 -28.21
CA LEU A 88 11.71 -0.95 -29.54
C LEU A 88 11.25 0.41 -30.10
N ALA A 89 10.59 1.23 -29.27
CA ALA A 89 10.16 2.57 -29.66
C ALA A 89 11.35 3.48 -30.03
N ARG A 90 12.48 3.38 -29.30
CA ARG A 90 13.72 4.08 -29.63
C ARG A 90 14.29 3.61 -30.97
N GLN A 91 14.40 2.30 -31.19
CA GLN A 91 14.91 1.72 -32.44
C GLN A 91 14.07 2.12 -33.66
N GLN A 92 12.75 2.30 -33.47
CA GLN A 92 11.83 2.76 -34.51
C GLN A 92 11.80 4.28 -34.71
N GLY A 93 12.59 5.05 -33.94
CA GLY A 93 12.57 6.51 -34.00
C GLY A 93 11.27 7.15 -33.48
N ARG A 94 10.47 6.41 -32.69
CA ARG A 94 9.20 6.88 -32.11
C ARG A 94 9.37 7.51 -30.73
N LEU A 95 10.48 7.23 -30.04
CA LEU A 95 10.78 7.77 -28.73
C LEU A 95 11.47 9.14 -28.86
N THR A 96 10.69 10.22 -28.87
CA THR A 96 11.21 11.61 -28.96
C THR A 96 11.79 12.11 -27.62
N PRO A 97 12.47 13.27 -27.58
CA PRO A 97 12.99 13.81 -26.33
C PRO A 97 11.91 14.06 -25.27
N VAL A 98 10.73 14.55 -25.68
CA VAL A 98 9.59 14.78 -24.78
C VAL A 98 9.09 13.47 -24.16
N HIS A 99 9.01 12.39 -24.95
CA HIS A 99 8.67 11.08 -24.41
C HIS A 99 9.73 10.57 -23.42
N SER A 100 11.01 10.79 -23.73
CA SER A 100 12.11 10.36 -22.87
C SER A 100 12.03 11.02 -21.49
N LEU A 101 11.72 12.31 -21.45
CA LEU A 101 11.49 13.06 -20.21
C LEU A 101 10.24 12.56 -19.47
N LEU A 102 9.13 12.33 -20.18
CA LEU A 102 7.90 11.80 -19.60
C LEU A 102 8.13 10.45 -18.91
N PHE A 103 8.76 9.48 -19.58
CA PHE A 103 9.03 8.18 -19.00
C PHE A 103 10.12 8.23 -17.92
N ALA A 104 11.15 9.06 -18.06
CA ALA A 104 12.17 9.24 -17.02
C ALA A 104 11.53 9.72 -15.71
N ARG A 105 10.59 10.67 -15.81
CA ARG A 105 9.79 11.14 -14.68
C ARG A 105 8.97 10.02 -14.05
N LEU A 106 8.23 9.25 -14.85
CA LEU A 106 7.42 8.14 -14.35
C LEU A 106 8.25 7.10 -13.58
N TRP A 107 9.41 6.69 -14.11
CA TRP A 107 10.31 5.77 -13.40
C TRP A 107 10.85 6.37 -12.11
N SER A 108 11.31 7.62 -12.17
CA SER A 108 11.88 8.32 -11.01
C SER A 108 10.86 8.52 -9.90
N GLN A 109 9.61 8.90 -10.22
CA GLN A 109 8.52 9.09 -9.26
C GLN A 109 8.17 7.80 -8.54
N ASN A 110 8.25 6.68 -9.25
CA ASN A 110 8.05 5.36 -8.70
C ASN A 110 9.30 4.82 -8.00
N GLY A 111 10.41 5.56 -7.90
CA GLY A 111 11.63 5.08 -7.26
C GLY A 111 12.28 3.87 -7.98
N LEU A 112 12.02 3.73 -9.28
CA LEU A 112 12.58 2.68 -10.13
C LEU A 112 13.84 3.17 -10.85
N THR A 113 14.74 2.26 -11.17
CA THR A 113 15.90 2.58 -12.03
C THR A 113 15.42 2.68 -13.47
N ALA A 114 15.53 3.86 -14.08
CA ALA A 114 15.06 4.06 -15.44
C ALA A 114 15.93 3.35 -16.48
N PRO A 115 15.34 2.78 -17.55
CA PRO A 115 16.09 2.06 -18.58
C PRO A 115 16.95 3.01 -19.42
N THR A 116 18.08 2.48 -19.90
CA THR A 116 19.04 3.23 -20.73
C THR A 116 18.44 3.75 -22.04
N ALA A 117 17.36 3.15 -22.54
CA ALA A 117 16.63 3.60 -23.72
C ALA A 117 16.08 5.03 -23.61
N LEU A 118 15.92 5.54 -22.39
CA LEU A 118 15.44 6.91 -22.11
C LEU A 118 16.55 7.95 -22.19
N VAL A 119 17.83 7.54 -22.19
CA VAL A 119 18.95 8.47 -22.27
C VAL A 119 18.96 9.14 -23.65
N LEU A 120 18.94 10.47 -23.64
CA LEU A 120 19.04 11.32 -24.81
C LEU A 120 20.47 11.31 -25.34
N ASN A 121 20.62 11.35 -26.66
CA ASN A 121 21.94 11.56 -27.25
C ASN A 121 22.39 13.00 -26.98
N SER A 122 23.70 13.24 -26.96
CA SER A 122 24.25 14.58 -26.79
C SER A 122 23.69 15.57 -27.82
N ASP A 123 23.44 15.12 -29.05
CA ASP A 123 22.81 15.93 -30.10
C ASP A 123 21.33 16.23 -29.80
N ASP A 124 20.58 15.33 -29.16
CA ASP A 124 19.17 15.55 -28.81
C ASP A 124 19.02 16.57 -27.67
N VAL A 125 19.97 16.60 -26.74
CA VAL A 125 20.06 17.59 -25.66
C VAL A 125 20.46 18.97 -26.19
N LEU A 126 21.25 19.00 -27.28
CA LEU A 126 21.74 20.23 -27.91
C LEU A 126 20.84 20.75 -29.04
N GLN A 127 19.88 19.96 -29.53
CA GLN A 127 18.93 20.36 -30.59
C GLN A 127 17.64 20.99 -30.05
N SER A 128 17.32 20.83 -28.76
CA SER A 128 16.16 21.49 -28.15
C SER A 128 16.35 23.00 -27.97
N ASP A 129 17.59 23.49 -28.03
CA ASP A 129 17.92 24.91 -28.10
C ASP A 129 18.78 25.21 -29.34
N ARG A 130 18.50 26.33 -30.00
CA ARG A 130 19.16 26.70 -31.26
C ARG A 130 20.69 26.80 -31.12
N SER A 131 21.39 25.93 -31.84
CA SER A 131 22.78 26.01 -32.35
C SER A 131 23.89 25.32 -31.52
N PRO A 132 24.61 24.34 -32.10
CA PRO A 132 25.76 23.70 -31.46
C PRO A 132 27.05 24.40 -31.89
N LYS A 133 27.45 25.46 -31.17
CA LYS A 133 28.84 25.98 -31.16
C LYS A 133 29.08 27.04 -30.08
N GLY A 134 28.42 26.91 -28.93
CA GLY A 134 28.64 27.82 -27.83
C GLY A 134 29.93 27.52 -27.07
N THR A 135 30.67 28.57 -26.76
CA THR A 135 31.78 28.53 -25.80
C THR A 135 31.28 28.09 -24.41
N SER A 136 32.18 27.70 -23.50
CA SER A 136 31.79 27.29 -22.13
C SER A 136 30.91 28.31 -21.40
N SER A 137 30.99 29.60 -21.76
CA SER A 137 30.15 30.66 -21.18
C SER A 137 28.69 30.64 -21.67
N GLU A 138 28.42 30.17 -22.89
CA GLU A 138 27.06 30.09 -23.43
C GLU A 138 26.30 28.90 -22.81
N GLY A 139 26.97 27.77 -22.60
CA GLY A 139 26.40 26.63 -21.85
C GLY A 139 26.08 26.97 -20.39
N GLU A 140 26.92 27.76 -19.73
CA GLU A 140 26.65 28.28 -18.37
C GLU A 140 25.46 29.25 -18.33
N ALA A 141 25.25 30.04 -19.39
CA ALA A 141 24.09 30.93 -19.50
C ALA A 141 22.77 30.13 -19.63
N ILE A 142 22.74 29.12 -20.50
CA ILE A 142 21.56 28.23 -20.68
C ILE A 142 21.21 27.52 -19.38
N LEU A 143 22.20 26.96 -18.68
CA LEU A 143 21.96 26.34 -17.37
C LEU A 143 21.48 27.36 -16.35
N THR A 144 21.99 28.60 -16.38
CA THR A 144 21.52 29.66 -15.47
C THR A 144 20.04 29.95 -15.65
N ASP A 145 19.59 30.08 -16.90
CA ASP A 145 18.19 30.39 -17.21
C ASP A 145 17.27 29.22 -16.86
N LEU A 146 17.68 27.97 -17.18
CA LEU A 146 16.94 26.76 -16.79
C LEU A 146 16.79 26.65 -15.26
N PHE A 147 17.87 26.86 -14.51
CA PHE A 147 17.81 26.83 -13.05
C PHE A 147 16.94 27.97 -12.49
N ALA A 148 16.93 29.14 -13.11
CA ALA A 148 16.06 30.25 -12.71
C ALA A 148 14.58 29.86 -12.89
N GLU A 149 14.21 29.31 -14.05
CA GLU A 149 12.84 28.86 -14.32
C GLU A 149 12.41 27.74 -13.36
N LEU A 150 13.23 26.69 -13.19
CA LEU A 150 12.92 25.59 -12.28
C LEU A 150 12.82 26.05 -10.83
N THR A 151 13.64 27.02 -10.41
CA THR A 151 13.57 27.60 -9.06
C THR A 151 12.27 28.39 -8.87
N GLU A 152 11.84 29.13 -9.88
CA GLU A 152 10.56 29.86 -9.88
C GLU A 152 9.38 28.88 -9.81
N GLN A 153 9.38 27.84 -10.64
CA GLN A 153 8.36 26.78 -10.63
C GLN A 153 8.30 26.03 -9.29
N ALA A 154 9.45 25.81 -8.65
CA ALA A 154 9.54 25.21 -7.33
C ALA A 154 9.12 26.17 -6.19
N GLY A 155 8.80 27.43 -6.49
CA GLY A 155 8.43 28.43 -5.49
C GLY A 155 9.54 28.71 -4.48
N GLY A 156 10.80 28.48 -4.86
CA GLY A 156 11.96 28.57 -3.98
C GLY A 156 12.07 27.45 -2.93
N ASP A 157 11.33 26.34 -3.08
CA ASP A 157 11.45 25.16 -2.20
C ASP A 157 12.59 24.22 -2.66
N PRO A 158 13.65 24.02 -1.84
CA PRO A 158 14.81 23.23 -2.25
C PRO A 158 14.49 21.75 -2.55
N LEU A 159 13.53 21.15 -1.83
CA LEU A 159 13.14 19.75 -2.03
C LEU A 159 12.34 19.58 -3.33
N THR A 160 11.43 20.51 -3.62
CA THR A 160 10.67 20.53 -4.88
C THR A 160 11.62 20.68 -6.07
N LEU A 161 12.62 21.56 -5.98
CA LEU A 161 13.65 21.69 -7.02
C LEU A 161 14.48 20.40 -7.17
N HIS A 162 14.87 19.78 -6.06
CA HIS A 162 15.56 18.48 -6.07
C HIS A 162 14.75 17.42 -6.82
N THR A 163 13.46 17.29 -6.50
CA THR A 163 12.55 16.33 -7.15
C THR A 163 12.43 16.60 -8.65
N ALA A 164 12.20 17.85 -9.04
CA ALA A 164 12.10 18.22 -10.46
C ALA A 164 13.38 17.87 -11.25
N LEU A 165 14.56 18.11 -10.68
CA LEU A 165 15.83 17.73 -11.32
C LEU A 165 16.01 16.22 -11.37
N THR A 166 15.71 15.52 -10.27
CA THR A 166 15.85 14.05 -10.19
C THR A 166 14.96 13.34 -11.20
N GLU A 167 13.74 13.85 -11.43
CA GLU A 167 12.80 13.31 -12.43
C GLU A 167 13.35 13.41 -13.87
N CYS A 168 14.18 14.42 -14.15
CA CYS A 168 14.78 14.61 -15.48
C CYS A 168 16.09 13.85 -15.68
N PHE A 169 16.86 13.60 -14.62
CA PHE A 169 18.20 13.00 -14.70
C PHE A 169 18.28 11.68 -15.47
N PRO A 170 17.33 10.73 -15.37
CA PRO A 170 17.44 9.48 -16.11
C PRO A 170 17.44 9.66 -17.64
N SER A 171 16.87 10.75 -18.15
CA SER A 171 16.93 11.10 -19.57
C SER A 171 18.27 11.72 -20.00
N MET A 172 19.09 12.18 -19.06
CA MET A 172 20.37 12.82 -19.35
C MET A 172 21.51 11.79 -19.44
N PRO A 173 22.53 12.02 -20.27
CA PRO A 173 23.80 11.29 -20.20
C PRO A 173 24.41 11.31 -18.78
N PRO A 174 24.90 10.18 -18.24
CA PRO A 174 25.44 10.10 -16.88
C PRO A 174 26.51 11.14 -16.55
N GLU A 175 27.36 11.47 -17.52
CA GLU A 175 28.45 12.44 -17.38
C GLU A 175 27.91 13.86 -17.15
N LEU A 176 26.76 14.19 -17.73
CA LEU A 176 26.11 15.49 -17.56
C LEU A 176 25.41 15.60 -16.21
N ARG A 177 24.86 14.52 -15.66
CA ARG A 177 24.15 14.53 -14.36
C ARG A 177 25.04 15.05 -13.23
N ALA A 178 26.26 14.53 -13.13
CA ALA A 178 27.23 14.97 -12.12
C ALA A 178 27.67 16.43 -12.34
N GLN A 179 27.80 16.87 -13.60
CA GLN A 179 28.11 18.27 -13.92
C GLN A 179 26.97 19.21 -13.53
N VAL A 180 25.71 18.83 -13.77
CA VAL A 180 24.52 19.59 -13.35
C VAL A 180 24.48 19.72 -11.82
N VAL A 181 24.75 18.64 -11.08
CA VAL A 181 24.84 18.70 -9.60
C VAL A 181 25.98 19.62 -9.16
N ALA A 182 27.19 19.46 -9.72
CA ALA A 182 28.34 20.29 -9.37
C ALA A 182 28.10 21.77 -9.67
N TYR A 183 27.53 22.07 -10.84
CA TYR A 183 27.15 23.41 -11.27
C TYR A 183 26.12 24.02 -10.30
N SER A 184 25.06 23.27 -9.99
CA SER A 184 24.01 23.69 -9.08
C SER A 184 24.58 24.02 -7.69
N VAL A 185 25.28 23.09 -7.06
CA VAL A 185 25.82 23.26 -5.70
C VAL A 185 26.85 24.39 -5.61
N GLY A 186 27.60 24.62 -6.70
CA GLY A 186 28.62 25.67 -6.79
C GLY A 186 28.09 27.11 -6.77
N ARG A 187 26.78 27.32 -6.97
CA ARG A 187 26.13 28.64 -6.98
C ARG A 187 26.10 29.26 -5.59
N SER A 188 26.26 30.57 -5.49
CA SER A 188 26.36 31.28 -4.20
C SER A 188 25.05 31.35 -3.41
N ASP A 189 23.90 31.19 -4.08
CA ASP A 189 22.58 31.22 -3.46
C ASP A 189 22.45 30.16 -2.34
N PRO A 190 21.97 30.53 -1.13
CA PRO A 190 21.72 29.58 -0.04
C PRO A 190 20.83 28.39 -0.41
N LEU A 191 19.85 28.56 -1.31
CA LEU A 191 18.95 27.49 -1.77
C LEU A 191 19.73 26.29 -2.33
N HIS A 192 20.81 26.56 -3.06
CA HIS A 192 21.63 25.54 -3.68
C HIS A 192 22.51 24.79 -2.66
N ALA A 193 22.74 25.37 -1.48
CA ALA A 193 23.42 24.68 -0.38
C ALA A 193 22.48 23.68 0.30
N ASP A 194 21.20 24.03 0.46
CA ASP A 194 20.19 23.07 0.94
C ASP A 194 19.95 21.95 -0.08
N LEU A 195 19.91 22.29 -1.37
CA LEU A 195 19.81 21.32 -2.45
C LEU A 195 20.94 20.28 -2.40
N ALA A 196 22.17 20.71 -2.11
CA ALA A 196 23.32 19.81 -1.95
C ALA A 196 23.08 18.74 -0.87
N CYS A 197 22.41 19.09 0.24
CA CYS A 197 22.13 18.15 1.32
C CYS A 197 21.24 16.98 0.87
N PHE A 198 20.28 17.22 -0.03
CA PHE A 198 19.45 16.14 -0.60
C PHE A 198 20.26 15.21 -1.49
N TRP A 199 21.16 15.76 -2.31
CA TRP A 199 22.03 14.96 -3.18
C TRP A 199 23.01 14.07 -2.40
N LEU A 200 23.37 14.41 -1.16
CA LEU A 200 24.18 13.52 -0.29
C LEU A 200 23.47 12.21 0.07
N LEU A 201 22.15 12.14 -0.08
CA LEU A 201 21.34 10.93 0.15
C LEU A 201 20.91 10.26 -1.16
N ASN A 202 21.37 10.73 -2.31
CA ASN A 202 21.02 10.14 -3.60
C ASN A 202 21.56 8.70 -3.70
N PRO A 203 20.85 7.74 -4.34
CA PRO A 203 21.37 6.38 -4.55
C PRO A 203 22.66 6.29 -5.36
N SER A 204 22.92 7.23 -6.29
CA SER A 204 24.16 7.25 -7.10
C SER A 204 25.37 7.79 -6.30
N PRO A 205 26.45 7.00 -6.14
CA PRO A 205 27.68 7.45 -5.51
C PRO A 205 28.31 8.66 -6.20
N GLU A 206 28.20 8.75 -7.52
CA GLU A 206 28.75 9.83 -8.34
C GLU A 206 28.07 11.17 -8.02
N LEU A 207 26.73 11.18 -7.93
CA LEU A 207 25.97 12.38 -7.59
C LEU A 207 26.22 12.82 -6.14
N ARG A 208 26.33 11.85 -5.19
CA ARG A 208 26.73 12.15 -3.81
C ARG A 208 28.10 12.81 -3.75
N LEU A 209 29.06 12.29 -4.52
CA LEU A 209 30.42 12.82 -4.56
C LEU A 209 30.46 14.24 -5.14
N ALA A 210 29.75 14.48 -6.25
CA ALA A 210 29.64 15.82 -6.86
C ALA A 210 29.07 16.85 -5.86
N ALA A 211 28.03 16.47 -5.12
CA ALA A 211 27.43 17.33 -4.10
C ALA A 211 28.41 17.61 -2.93
N ALA A 212 29.09 16.58 -2.43
CA ALA A 212 30.07 16.73 -1.36
C ALA A 212 31.25 17.63 -1.76
N GLN A 213 31.77 17.48 -2.98
CA GLN A 213 32.81 18.34 -3.53
C GLN A 213 32.34 19.78 -3.71
N GLY A 214 31.12 19.99 -4.19
CA GLY A 214 30.50 21.31 -4.31
C GLY A 214 30.41 22.02 -2.96
N LEU A 215 29.99 21.32 -1.90
CA LEU A 215 29.97 21.86 -0.53
C LEU A 215 31.39 22.22 -0.04
N GLY A 216 32.39 21.40 -0.37
CA GLY A 216 33.80 21.69 -0.08
C GLY A 216 34.27 22.99 -0.77
N ALA A 217 33.89 23.19 -2.03
CA ALA A 217 34.18 24.42 -2.76
C ALA A 217 33.49 25.65 -2.14
N ARG A 218 32.27 25.51 -1.63
CA ARG A 218 31.59 26.58 -0.88
C ARG A 218 32.33 26.93 0.42
N LEU A 219 32.79 25.93 1.17
CA LEU A 219 33.60 26.16 2.37
C LEU A 219 34.91 26.89 2.03
N ALA A 220 35.59 26.49 0.96
CA ALA A 220 36.83 27.15 0.51
C ALA A 220 36.60 28.63 0.19
N LYS A 221 35.45 28.98 -0.40
CA LYS A 221 35.02 30.36 -0.71
C LYS A 221 34.41 31.12 0.49
N GLY A 222 34.29 30.50 1.67
CA GLY A 222 33.65 31.11 2.84
C GLY A 222 32.12 31.24 2.73
N ALA A 223 31.49 30.50 1.82
CA ALA A 223 30.06 30.57 1.52
C ALA A 223 29.23 29.41 2.15
N LEU A 224 29.84 28.63 3.05
CA LEU A 224 29.14 27.58 3.79
C LEU A 224 28.49 28.18 5.05
N GLY A 225 27.16 28.26 5.06
CA GLY A 225 26.41 28.80 6.19
C GLY A 225 26.31 27.84 7.39
N GLY A 226 26.08 28.42 8.58
CA GLY A 226 25.94 27.67 9.84
C GLY A 226 24.82 26.63 9.82
N ARG A 227 23.66 26.95 9.23
CA ARG A 227 22.55 26.01 8.99
C ARG A 227 23.00 24.73 8.26
N ILE A 228 23.78 24.88 7.18
CA ILE A 228 24.24 23.73 6.39
C ILE A 228 25.25 22.93 7.20
N HIS A 229 26.16 23.60 7.90
CA HIS A 229 27.08 22.93 8.81
C HIS A 229 26.33 22.07 9.86
N SER A 230 25.27 22.60 10.49
CA SER A 230 24.42 21.83 11.41
C SER A 230 23.80 20.60 10.76
N LYS A 231 23.27 20.72 9.52
CA LYS A 231 22.69 19.59 8.77
C LYS A 231 23.74 18.50 8.49
N LEU A 232 24.94 18.89 8.08
CA LEU A 232 26.01 17.94 7.74
C LEU A 232 26.44 17.07 8.92
N VAL A 233 26.35 17.56 10.15
CA VAL A 233 26.70 16.79 11.36
C VAL A 233 25.85 15.52 11.50
N PHE A 234 24.55 15.60 11.26
CA PHE A 234 23.67 14.42 11.31
C PHE A 234 23.63 13.66 9.99
N LEU A 235 23.62 14.36 8.84
CA LEU A 235 23.61 13.73 7.52
C LEU A 235 24.80 12.81 7.31
N ARG A 236 25.98 13.17 7.83
CA ARG A 236 27.17 12.31 7.81
C ARG A 236 26.92 10.91 8.36
N SER A 237 26.00 10.75 9.31
CA SER A 237 25.62 9.44 9.86
C SER A 237 24.61 8.67 9.00
N TRP A 238 23.92 9.35 8.08
CA TRP A 238 22.92 8.77 7.18
C TRP A 238 23.50 8.46 5.78
N MET A 239 24.78 8.76 5.56
CA MET A 239 25.46 8.49 4.30
C MET A 239 26.08 7.08 4.28
N PRO A 240 26.02 6.37 3.14
CA PRO A 240 26.83 5.19 2.89
C PRO A 240 28.33 5.45 3.14
N ALA A 241 29.10 4.40 3.44
CA ALA A 241 30.52 4.51 3.73
C ALA A 241 31.38 4.61 2.45
N ASP A 242 31.20 5.70 1.68
CA ASP A 242 31.83 5.91 0.37
C ASP A 242 32.74 7.16 0.32
N ALA A 243 33.23 7.49 -0.89
CA ALA A 243 34.09 8.63 -1.12
C ALA A 243 33.42 9.98 -0.77
N ALA A 244 32.11 10.12 -0.98
CA ALA A 244 31.37 11.33 -0.64
C ALA A 244 31.39 11.57 0.87
N ARG A 245 31.19 10.51 1.68
CA ARG A 245 31.29 10.61 3.14
C ARG A 245 32.68 11.01 3.63
N GLN A 246 33.74 10.53 2.98
CA GLN A 246 35.11 10.96 3.29
C GLN A 246 35.33 12.46 3.04
N VAL A 247 34.78 12.98 1.94
CA VAL A 247 34.82 14.43 1.63
C VAL A 247 34.07 15.23 2.70
N ILE A 248 32.89 14.76 3.14
CA ILE A 248 32.13 15.41 4.22
C ILE A 248 32.88 15.35 5.56
N ASP A 249 33.54 14.24 5.88
CA ASP A 249 34.36 14.10 7.09
C ASP A 249 35.54 15.11 7.12
N ALA A 250 36.17 15.35 5.97
CA ALA A 250 37.20 16.37 5.83
C ALA A 250 36.62 17.79 5.93
N LEU A 251 35.50 18.04 5.25
CA LEU A 251 34.79 19.32 5.26
C LEU A 251 34.39 19.73 6.67
N LEU A 252 33.80 18.83 7.47
CA LEU A 252 33.40 19.10 8.85
C LEU A 252 34.59 19.49 9.73
N LYS A 253 35.74 18.80 9.57
CA LYS A 253 36.98 19.15 10.28
C LYS A 253 37.49 20.53 9.88
N ASP A 254 37.44 20.86 8.60
CA ASP A 254 37.91 22.16 8.09
C ASP A 254 36.96 23.32 8.45
N ALA A 255 35.65 23.09 8.46
CA ALA A 255 34.65 24.04 8.92
C ALA A 255 34.87 24.40 10.40
N LEU A 256 35.15 23.40 11.24
CA LEU A 256 35.49 23.60 12.65
C LEU A 256 36.78 24.43 12.81
N ARG A 257 37.84 24.12 12.05
CA ARG A 257 39.11 24.89 12.06
C ARG A 257 38.92 26.34 11.63
N ARG A 258 38.00 26.60 10.70
CA ARG A 258 37.65 27.93 10.18
C ARG A 258 36.64 28.68 11.06
N GLY A 259 36.19 28.08 12.16
CA GLY A 259 35.29 28.71 13.13
C GLY A 259 33.85 28.89 12.64
N VAL A 260 33.40 28.09 11.66
CA VAL A 260 32.01 28.15 11.16
C VAL A 260 31.05 27.76 12.28
N GLN A 261 30.34 28.74 12.83
CA GLN A 261 29.37 28.52 13.90
C GLN A 261 28.14 27.81 13.35
N THR A 262 27.64 26.81 14.08
CA THR A 262 26.36 26.17 13.80
C THR A 262 25.22 27.12 14.17
N ASP A 263 24.22 27.25 13.31
CA ASP A 263 23.03 28.02 13.63
C ASP A 263 22.18 27.25 14.64
N ALA A 264 21.69 27.93 15.69
CA ALA A 264 20.65 27.41 16.55
C ALA A 264 19.32 27.39 15.77
N ASP A 265 18.60 26.27 15.82
CA ASP A 265 17.40 26.10 15.02
C ASP A 265 16.30 27.09 15.44
N LYS A 266 15.64 27.70 14.45
CA LYS A 266 14.66 28.77 14.70
C LYS A 266 13.29 28.15 15.00
N SER A 267 12.87 28.21 16.27
CA SER A 267 11.55 27.82 16.81
C SER A 267 10.98 26.49 16.30
N PRO A 268 11.08 25.40 17.07
CA PRO A 268 10.61 24.09 16.63
C PRO A 268 9.09 24.07 16.44
N TRP A 269 8.62 23.32 15.45
CA TRP A 269 7.20 23.02 15.35
C TRP A 269 6.81 22.14 16.55
N LYS A 270 5.65 22.43 17.13
CA LYS A 270 5.11 21.59 18.19
C LYS A 270 4.46 20.36 17.57
N ILE A 271 4.92 19.17 17.96
CA ILE A 271 4.19 17.92 17.72
C ILE A 271 2.92 17.96 18.57
N THR A 272 1.75 18.00 17.93
CA THR A 272 0.45 17.98 18.62
C THR A 272 -0.11 16.58 18.76
N GLU A 273 0.20 15.69 17.81
CA GLU A 273 -0.23 14.30 17.79
C GLU A 273 0.67 13.49 16.86
N ALA A 274 0.88 12.20 17.16
CA ALA A 274 1.49 11.25 16.25
C ALA A 274 0.64 9.99 16.18
N ARG A 275 0.56 9.38 15.00
CA ARG A 275 -0.12 8.10 14.75
C ARG A 275 0.76 7.16 13.95
N ALA A 276 0.69 5.87 14.25
CA ALA A 276 1.40 4.84 13.51
C ALA A 276 0.45 3.68 13.20
N SER A 277 0.48 3.17 11.98
CA SER A 277 -0.10 1.87 11.67
C SER A 277 0.72 0.77 12.34
N LEU A 278 0.13 -0.41 12.44
CA LEU A 278 0.91 -1.61 12.71
C LEU A 278 1.62 -2.04 11.42
N PRO A 279 2.76 -2.74 11.52
CA PRO A 279 3.41 -3.29 10.34
C PRO A 279 2.51 -4.34 9.68
N ASP A 280 2.42 -4.32 8.35
CA ASP A 280 1.77 -5.39 7.58
C ASP A 280 2.68 -6.61 7.42
N GLY A 281 2.20 -7.66 6.73
CA GLY A 281 2.98 -8.88 6.46
C GLY A 281 4.26 -8.66 5.63
N SER A 282 4.30 -7.57 4.85
CA SER A 282 5.49 -7.12 4.10
C SER A 282 6.46 -6.29 4.95
N GLY A 283 6.10 -5.99 6.20
CA GLY A 283 6.88 -5.19 7.13
C GLY A 283 6.76 -3.68 6.89
N ALA A 284 5.81 -3.22 6.07
CA ALA A 284 5.56 -1.80 5.80
C ALA A 284 4.71 -1.17 6.92
N GLN A 285 5.04 0.07 7.27
CA GLN A 285 4.40 0.81 8.36
C GLN A 285 4.33 2.30 8.03
N SER A 286 3.13 2.86 8.16
CA SER A 286 2.87 4.29 7.94
C SER A 286 2.85 5.04 9.26
N ILE A 287 3.55 6.18 9.34
CA ILE A 287 3.55 7.08 10.50
C ILE A 287 3.13 8.48 10.04
N ALA A 288 2.24 9.11 10.81
CA ALA A 288 1.82 10.47 10.60
C ALA A 288 2.06 11.32 11.85
N VAL A 289 2.66 12.50 11.69
CA VAL A 289 2.98 13.43 12.77
C VAL A 289 2.30 14.77 12.49
N ALA A 290 1.37 15.15 13.35
CA ALA A 290 0.70 16.44 13.30
C ALA A 290 1.56 17.52 13.96
N LEU A 291 1.82 18.58 13.20
CA LEU A 291 2.75 19.64 13.56
C LEU A 291 2.03 20.99 13.56
N GLN A 292 2.36 21.84 14.55
CA GLN A 292 1.83 23.19 14.67
C GLN A 292 2.93 24.22 14.94
N HIS A 293 2.92 25.32 14.20
CA HIS A 293 3.73 26.50 14.48
C HIS A 293 2.87 27.76 14.30
N GLY A 294 2.51 28.41 15.41
CA GLY A 294 1.51 29.49 15.41
C GLY A 294 0.15 29.02 14.87
N SER A 295 -0.34 29.69 13.83
CA SER A 295 -1.56 29.31 13.10
C SER A 295 -1.33 28.24 12.01
N ASN A 296 -0.07 28.03 11.61
CA ASN A 296 0.30 27.10 10.55
C ASN A 296 0.27 25.66 11.06
N ARG A 297 -0.18 24.75 10.20
CA ARG A 297 -0.31 23.32 10.49
C ARG A 297 0.26 22.50 9.35
N LYS A 298 0.95 21.42 9.69
CA LYS A 298 1.46 20.44 8.73
C LYS A 298 1.16 19.02 9.23
N LEU A 299 1.01 18.10 8.29
CA LEU A 299 1.01 16.66 8.56
C LEU A 299 2.25 16.06 7.91
N ALA A 300 3.18 15.64 8.74
CA ALA A 300 4.35 14.89 8.35
C ALA A 300 3.96 13.43 8.11
N MET A 301 4.32 12.87 6.96
CA MET A 301 4.03 11.48 6.57
C MET A 301 5.34 10.72 6.36
N LEU A 302 5.42 9.50 6.89
CA LEU A 302 6.58 8.62 6.81
C LEU A 302 6.11 7.20 6.45
N LEU A 303 6.87 6.52 5.60
CA LEU A 303 6.72 5.10 5.30
C LEU A 303 8.00 4.36 5.67
N LEU A 304 7.91 3.44 6.63
CA LEU A 304 9.01 2.57 7.05
C LEU A 304 8.77 1.17 6.49
N LYS A 305 9.79 0.51 5.95
CA LYS A 305 9.68 -0.88 5.47
C LYS A 305 10.87 -1.71 5.93
N GLN A 306 10.58 -2.87 6.52
CA GLN A 306 11.59 -3.82 6.96
C GLN A 306 12.47 -4.26 5.78
N GLY A 307 13.78 -4.25 5.98
CA GLY A 307 14.78 -4.52 4.94
C GLY A 307 14.98 -3.40 3.94
N HIS A 308 14.35 -2.23 4.13
CA HIS A 308 14.48 -1.08 3.22
C HIS A 308 14.65 0.27 3.92
N GLY A 309 14.30 0.35 5.22
CA GLY A 309 14.40 1.58 6.00
C GLY A 309 13.29 2.59 5.71
N VAL A 310 13.65 3.87 5.56
CA VAL A 310 12.68 4.97 5.33
C VAL A 310 12.44 5.13 3.83
N LYS A 311 11.29 4.63 3.37
CA LYS A 311 10.90 4.58 1.95
C LYS A 311 10.22 5.84 1.44
N ASP A 312 9.53 6.55 2.31
CA ASP A 312 8.87 7.81 1.95
C ASP A 312 8.82 8.75 3.15
N ALA A 313 8.89 10.05 2.87
CA ALA A 313 9.04 11.11 3.85
C ALA A 313 8.64 12.45 3.20
N TYR A 314 7.45 12.96 3.51
CA TYR A 314 6.98 14.27 3.02
C TYR A 314 6.07 14.98 4.02
N ALA A 315 5.81 16.28 3.79
CA ALA A 315 4.93 17.08 4.64
C ALA A 315 3.77 17.68 3.84
N ILE A 316 2.56 17.49 4.33
CA ILE A 316 1.33 18.06 3.77
C ILE A 316 0.97 19.33 4.53
N SER A 317 0.94 20.47 3.83
CA SER A 317 0.47 21.73 4.41
C SER A 317 -1.05 21.71 4.62
N CYS A 318 -1.48 21.99 5.85
CA CYS A 318 -2.90 21.97 6.23
C CYS A 318 -3.43 23.39 6.41
N ARG A 319 -4.38 23.79 5.56
CA ARG A 319 -5.00 25.13 5.60
C ARG A 319 -5.81 25.37 6.89
N THR A 320 -6.40 24.33 7.46
CA THR A 320 -7.25 24.41 8.66
C THR A 320 -6.98 23.25 9.62
N ALA A 321 -7.38 23.42 10.89
CA ALA A 321 -7.38 22.33 11.88
C ALA A 321 -8.32 21.19 11.48
N ALA A 322 -9.43 21.50 10.80
CA ALA A 322 -10.39 20.52 10.32
C ALA A 322 -9.78 19.62 9.23
N ASN A 323 -8.99 20.18 8.31
CA ASN A 323 -8.29 19.42 7.27
C ASN A 323 -7.28 18.44 7.88
N LEU A 324 -6.48 18.92 8.85
CA LEU A 324 -5.53 18.08 9.59
C LEU A 324 -6.25 16.92 10.31
N LYS A 325 -7.34 17.22 11.02
CA LYS A 325 -8.15 16.22 11.71
C LYS A 325 -8.76 15.20 10.74
N SER A 326 -9.21 15.64 9.58
CA SER A 326 -9.77 14.77 8.53
C SER A 326 -8.73 13.76 8.03
N LEU A 327 -7.52 14.22 7.71
CA LEU A 327 -6.42 13.35 7.26
C LEU A 327 -6.04 12.31 8.32
N LEU A 328 -5.90 12.72 9.59
CA LEU A 328 -5.63 11.79 10.70
C LEU A 328 -6.76 10.77 10.91
N THR A 329 -8.01 11.20 10.76
CA THR A 329 -9.18 10.33 10.90
C THR A 329 -9.21 9.29 9.78
N ARG A 330 -8.91 9.71 8.55
CA ARG A 330 -8.83 8.83 7.39
C ARG A 330 -7.76 7.76 7.58
N MET A 331 -6.55 8.14 8.01
CA MET A 331 -5.47 7.19 8.30
C MET A 331 -5.89 6.14 9.35
N THR A 332 -6.59 6.53 10.41
CA THR A 332 -7.07 5.56 11.41
C THR A 332 -8.17 4.65 10.88
N LYS A 333 -9.02 5.14 9.98
CA LYS A 333 -10.07 4.32 9.35
C LYS A 333 -9.50 3.34 8.31
N GLU A 334 -8.57 3.79 7.48
CA GLU A 334 -8.05 3.01 6.36
C GLU A 334 -6.96 2.02 6.77
N VAL A 335 -6.03 2.40 7.64
CA VAL A 335 -4.88 1.57 8.02
C VAL A 335 -4.79 1.26 9.52
N GLY A 336 -5.87 1.50 10.26
CA GLY A 336 -5.94 1.18 11.69
C GLY A 336 -4.95 1.94 12.56
N ALA A 337 -4.44 3.11 12.12
CA ALA A 337 -3.37 3.81 12.82
C ALA A 337 -3.72 4.22 14.26
N LEU A 338 -2.83 3.88 15.18
CA LEU A 338 -2.93 4.10 16.63
C LEU A 338 -2.16 5.34 17.05
N LYS A 339 -2.62 6.02 18.11
CA LYS A 339 -1.93 7.18 18.67
C LYS A 339 -0.66 6.73 19.41
N VAL A 340 0.48 7.34 19.08
CA VAL A 340 1.80 7.01 19.64
C VAL A 340 2.50 8.25 20.17
N THR A 341 3.61 8.05 20.88
CA THR A 341 4.44 9.14 21.44
C THR A 341 5.47 9.64 20.42
N SER A 342 5.98 10.86 20.61
CA SER A 342 7.10 11.38 19.81
C SER A 342 8.37 10.55 19.97
N GLY A 343 8.63 10.04 21.19
CA GLY A 343 9.77 9.16 21.48
C GLY A 343 9.71 7.84 20.72
N TYR A 344 8.50 7.27 20.55
CA TYR A 344 8.29 6.12 19.67
C TYR A 344 8.67 6.47 18.22
N VAL A 345 8.15 7.58 17.67
CA VAL A 345 8.44 7.99 16.28
C VAL A 345 9.94 8.15 16.07
N GLN A 346 10.62 8.88 16.96
CA GLN A 346 12.07 9.09 16.85
C GLN A 346 12.83 7.76 16.84
N SER A 347 12.47 6.83 17.72
CA SER A 347 13.13 5.52 17.80
C SER A 347 12.85 4.65 16.58
N ALA A 348 11.60 4.62 16.10
CA ALA A 348 11.21 3.84 14.93
C ALA A 348 11.94 4.32 13.67
N VAL A 349 12.08 5.64 13.51
CA VAL A 349 12.84 6.22 12.40
C VAL A 349 14.35 5.94 12.55
N ALA A 350 14.91 6.01 13.77
CA ALA A 350 16.31 5.66 14.03
C ALA A 350 16.63 4.20 13.66
N ALA A 351 15.73 3.27 14.04
CA ALA A 351 15.84 1.86 13.70
C ALA A 351 15.71 1.63 12.18
N ALA A 352 14.74 2.28 11.52
CA ALA A 352 14.57 2.19 10.07
C ALA A 352 15.76 2.77 9.31
N LEU A 353 16.37 3.85 9.80
CA LEU A 353 17.60 4.40 9.22
C LEU A 353 18.75 3.38 9.25
N ALA A 354 18.94 2.70 10.39
CA ALA A 354 19.96 1.66 10.48
C ALA A 354 19.65 0.46 9.57
N ASP A 355 18.38 0.08 9.46
CA ASP A 355 17.91 -1.02 8.61
C ASP A 355 18.18 -0.76 7.13
N GLY A 356 17.86 0.45 6.63
CA GLY A 356 18.15 0.84 5.24
C GLY A 356 19.65 0.93 4.95
N LEU A 357 20.43 1.52 5.87
CA LEU A 357 21.89 1.64 5.69
C LEU A 357 22.60 0.29 5.70
N ALA A 358 22.08 -0.71 6.43
CA ALA A 358 22.59 -2.07 6.38
C ALA A 358 22.39 -2.75 5.01
N GLN A 359 21.53 -2.19 4.16
CA GLN A 359 21.26 -2.62 2.79
C GLN A 359 21.84 -1.64 1.75
N ASP A 360 22.75 -0.74 2.15
CA ASP A 360 23.29 0.34 1.31
C ASP A 360 22.21 1.29 0.73
N GLN A 361 21.06 1.38 1.41
CA GLN A 361 19.95 2.26 1.05
C GLN A 361 19.91 3.50 1.96
N PRO A 362 20.41 4.66 1.52
CA PRO A 362 20.21 5.91 2.25
C PRO A 362 18.71 6.25 2.34
N PRO A 363 18.28 6.99 3.37
CA PRO A 363 16.89 7.41 3.48
C PRO A 363 16.50 8.38 2.36
N VAL A 364 15.20 8.45 2.07
CA VAL A 364 14.69 9.43 1.11
C VAL A 364 15.01 10.89 1.53
N PRO A 365 15.30 11.80 0.58
CA PRO A 365 15.72 13.17 0.86
C PRO A 365 14.76 13.98 1.72
N GLY A 366 13.44 13.76 1.59
CA GLY A 366 12.42 14.48 2.36
C GLY A 366 12.49 14.22 3.88
N LEU A 367 13.23 13.19 4.31
CA LEU A 367 13.47 12.95 5.74
C LEU A 367 14.25 14.09 6.40
N ILE A 368 15.13 14.79 5.66
CA ILE A 368 15.90 15.93 6.19
C ILE A 368 14.96 17.00 6.74
N ASP A 369 13.95 17.38 5.96
CA ASP A 369 13.00 18.42 6.34
C ASP A 369 12.08 17.94 7.46
N LEU A 370 11.67 16.67 7.42
CA LEU A 370 10.84 16.06 8.46
C LEU A 370 11.52 16.00 9.82
N VAL A 371 12.81 15.71 9.86
CA VAL A 371 13.59 15.69 11.10
C VAL A 371 13.66 17.08 11.71
N GLN A 372 13.88 18.11 10.90
CA GLN A 372 13.85 19.50 11.35
C GLN A 372 12.45 19.91 11.83
N LEU A 373 11.41 19.57 11.08
CA LEU A 373 10.02 19.84 11.46
C LEU A 373 9.64 19.14 12.78
N CYS A 374 10.09 17.92 13.01
CA CYS A 374 9.78 17.18 14.23
C CYS A 374 10.70 17.50 15.42
N GLY A 375 11.77 18.29 15.22
CA GLY A 375 12.77 18.59 16.24
C GLY A 375 13.63 17.38 16.61
N PHE A 376 13.95 16.53 15.63
CA PHE A 376 14.76 15.32 15.81
C PHE A 376 16.23 15.53 15.40
N ASP A 377 16.81 16.71 15.64
CA ASP A 377 18.14 17.11 15.11
C ASP A 377 19.31 16.18 15.54
N ALA A 378 19.13 15.45 16.64
CA ALA A 378 20.07 14.46 17.15
C ALA A 378 19.81 13.03 16.61
N LEU A 379 18.92 12.85 15.63
CA LEU A 379 18.59 11.54 15.09
C LEU A 379 19.82 10.87 14.49
N ARG A 380 20.14 9.68 14.99
CA ARG A 380 21.22 8.83 14.50
C ARG A 380 20.66 7.45 14.17
N PRO A 381 21.21 6.73 13.18
CA PRO A 381 20.85 5.34 12.96
C PRO A 381 21.13 4.52 14.21
N GLU A 382 20.16 3.72 14.63
CA GLU A 382 20.27 2.84 15.80
C GLU A 382 20.04 1.40 15.37
N THR A 383 21.12 0.63 15.29
CA THR A 383 21.01 -0.81 15.00
C THR A 383 20.32 -1.50 16.16
N SER A 384 19.20 -2.15 15.87
CA SER A 384 18.39 -2.84 16.87
C SER A 384 18.02 -4.23 16.36
N SER A 385 18.49 -5.27 17.07
CA SER A 385 18.05 -6.63 16.83
C SER A 385 16.61 -6.80 17.33
N THR A 386 15.92 -7.87 16.89
CA THR A 386 14.58 -8.19 17.41
C THR A 386 14.58 -8.37 18.94
N ALA A 387 15.66 -8.93 19.51
CA ALA A 387 15.81 -9.07 20.95
C ALA A 387 15.94 -7.70 21.65
N ASP A 388 16.68 -6.76 21.06
CA ASP A 388 16.82 -5.40 21.60
C ASP A 388 15.48 -4.67 21.58
N LEU A 389 14.70 -4.80 20.49
CA LEU A 389 13.34 -4.25 20.38
C LEU A 389 12.40 -4.77 21.48
N LEU A 390 12.50 -6.06 21.82
CA LEU A 390 11.72 -6.64 22.90
C LEU A 390 12.19 -6.17 24.28
N GLY A 391 13.50 -6.03 24.47
CA GLY A 391 14.11 -5.59 25.73
C GLY A 391 13.77 -4.16 26.12
N ARG A 392 13.45 -3.30 25.15
CA ARG A 392 13.08 -1.88 25.36
C ARG A 392 11.59 -1.62 25.54
N LEU A 393 10.73 -2.64 25.42
CA LEU A 393 9.28 -2.48 25.60
C LEU A 393 8.92 -2.07 27.02
N SER A 394 7.91 -1.20 27.13
CA SER A 394 7.23 -0.86 28.39
C SER A 394 6.51 -2.11 28.93
N GLY A 395 7.21 -2.91 29.74
CA GLY A 395 6.75 -4.23 30.17
C GLY A 395 7.79 -5.34 30.05
N ALA A 396 8.95 -5.08 29.43
CA ALA A 396 9.96 -6.09 29.15
C ALA A 396 10.45 -6.82 30.41
N VAL A 397 10.65 -6.10 31.53
CA VAL A 397 11.05 -6.70 32.81
C VAL A 397 9.98 -7.63 33.36
N GLN A 398 8.71 -7.22 33.29
CA GLN A 398 7.58 -8.03 33.72
C GLN A 398 7.50 -9.30 32.88
N ILE A 399 7.61 -9.18 31.55
CA ILE A 399 7.58 -10.30 30.61
C ILE A 399 8.75 -11.26 30.87
N ALA A 400 9.97 -10.73 31.06
CA ALA A 400 11.17 -11.51 31.31
C ALA A 400 11.13 -12.28 32.65
N THR A 401 10.41 -11.76 33.64
CA THR A 401 10.25 -12.41 34.96
C THR A 401 9.06 -13.39 35.01
N MET A 402 8.26 -13.49 33.94
CA MET A 402 7.16 -14.46 33.87
C MET A 402 7.66 -15.90 33.83
N THR A 403 6.94 -16.78 34.54
CA THR A 403 7.19 -18.22 34.45
C THR A 403 6.96 -18.74 33.03
N PRO A 404 7.63 -19.82 32.59
CA PRO A 404 7.39 -20.41 31.28
C PRO A 404 5.93 -20.73 31.01
N LYS A 405 5.19 -21.19 32.04
CA LYS A 405 3.74 -21.43 31.95
C LYS A 405 2.97 -20.14 31.66
N ALA A 406 3.23 -19.07 32.41
CA ALA A 406 2.53 -17.80 32.22
C ALA A 406 2.84 -17.17 30.85
N ARG A 407 4.07 -17.32 30.34
CA ARG A 407 4.41 -16.93 28.96
C ARG A 407 3.65 -17.78 27.93
N GLY A 408 3.61 -19.09 28.13
CA GLY A 408 2.83 -20.01 27.29
C GLY A 408 1.34 -19.68 27.27
N ASP A 409 0.76 -19.31 28.42
CA ASP A 409 -0.65 -18.91 28.53
C ASP A 409 -0.93 -17.60 27.76
N LEU A 410 0.01 -16.64 27.75
CA LEU A 410 -0.11 -15.42 26.94
C LEU A 410 0.04 -15.69 25.44
N VAL A 411 0.96 -16.58 25.05
CA VAL A 411 1.08 -17.02 23.65
C VAL A 411 -0.21 -17.70 23.20
N ALA A 412 -0.78 -18.60 24.00
CA ALA A 412 -2.05 -19.26 23.67
C ALA A 412 -3.21 -18.26 23.52
N LYS A 413 -3.27 -17.23 24.37
CA LYS A 413 -4.28 -16.16 24.27
C LYS A 413 -4.18 -15.31 23.01
N SER A 414 -3.07 -15.38 22.27
CA SER A 414 -2.94 -14.64 21.01
C SER A 414 -3.93 -15.09 19.92
N ASP A 415 -4.50 -16.30 20.07
CA ASP A 415 -5.54 -16.88 19.20
C ASP A 415 -6.78 -15.98 19.09
N GLU A 416 -7.18 -15.33 20.18
CA GLU A 416 -8.34 -14.42 20.20
C GLU A 416 -8.05 -13.04 19.59
N LEU A 417 -6.78 -12.73 19.27
CA LEU A 417 -6.41 -11.41 18.75
C LEU A 417 -6.80 -11.26 17.29
N TRP A 418 -6.74 -12.34 16.51
CA TRP A 418 -7.07 -12.33 15.09
C TRP A 418 -8.48 -11.80 14.83
N GLU A 419 -9.48 -12.32 15.57
CA GLU A 419 -10.88 -11.92 15.43
C GLU A 419 -11.15 -10.46 15.85
N ARG A 420 -10.26 -9.85 16.64
CA ARG A 420 -10.46 -8.51 17.21
C ARG A 420 -9.74 -7.42 16.43
N LEU A 421 -8.70 -7.79 15.69
CA LEU A 421 -7.72 -6.87 15.15
C LEU A 421 -7.72 -6.96 13.61
N ASP A 422 -8.67 -6.26 12.98
CA ASP A 422 -8.92 -6.25 11.52
C ASP A 422 -7.67 -6.06 10.63
N PHE A 423 -6.61 -5.41 11.15
CA PHE A 423 -5.38 -5.18 10.38
C PHE A 423 -4.55 -6.45 10.14
N LEU A 424 -4.79 -7.50 10.94
CA LEU A 424 -4.10 -8.77 10.80
C LEU A 424 -4.45 -9.47 9.48
N ASP A 425 -5.56 -9.11 8.83
CA ASP A 425 -5.93 -9.60 7.48
C ASP A 425 -4.81 -9.41 6.44
N SER A 426 -3.91 -8.43 6.65
CA SER A 426 -2.75 -8.15 5.79
C SER A 426 -1.51 -9.05 6.06
N TRP A 427 -1.59 -9.96 7.03
CA TRP A 427 -0.47 -10.81 7.44
C TRP A 427 -0.50 -12.16 6.72
N PHE A 428 0.13 -12.22 5.56
CA PHE A 428 0.35 -13.45 4.80
C PHE A 428 1.65 -13.37 3.99
N GLU A 429 2.15 -14.53 3.56
CA GLU A 429 3.29 -14.63 2.65
C GLU A 429 2.81 -14.58 1.21
N ASP A 430 3.46 -13.76 0.38
CA ASP A 430 2.98 -13.47 -0.97
C ASP A 430 4.11 -13.31 -2.00
N SER A 431 5.21 -14.03 -1.80
CA SER A 431 6.34 -14.06 -2.73
C SER A 431 6.17 -15.17 -3.77
N ASP A 432 6.81 -15.04 -4.93
CA ASP A 432 6.79 -16.11 -5.95
C ASP A 432 7.35 -17.42 -5.39
N ALA A 433 8.37 -17.35 -4.53
CA ALA A 433 8.93 -18.54 -3.90
C ALA A 433 7.89 -19.32 -3.07
N VAL A 434 6.98 -18.64 -2.37
CA VAL A 434 5.89 -19.31 -1.64
C VAL A 434 4.81 -19.79 -2.60
N GLN A 435 4.50 -19.03 -3.66
CA GLN A 435 3.49 -19.42 -4.64
C GLN A 435 3.93 -20.67 -5.44
N ASP A 436 5.17 -20.71 -5.91
CA ASP A 436 5.75 -21.87 -6.61
C ASP A 436 5.78 -23.10 -5.71
N LEU A 437 6.13 -22.92 -4.43
CA LEU A 437 6.12 -23.99 -3.43
C LEU A 437 4.72 -24.57 -3.25
N LEU A 438 3.70 -23.72 -3.16
CA LEU A 438 2.30 -24.13 -3.00
C LEU A 438 1.74 -24.77 -4.27
N ASN A 439 2.02 -24.19 -5.45
CA ASN A 439 1.59 -24.71 -6.75
C ASN A 439 2.23 -26.06 -7.10
N ALA A 440 3.45 -26.33 -6.63
CA ALA A 440 4.11 -27.61 -6.83
C ALA A 440 3.52 -28.75 -5.96
N ALA A 441 2.69 -28.42 -4.97
CA ALA A 441 2.11 -29.41 -4.07
C ALA A 441 1.01 -30.22 -4.77
N ARG A 442 1.04 -31.55 -4.56
CA ARG A 442 0.08 -32.48 -5.19
C ARG A 442 -1.29 -32.52 -4.51
N SER A 443 -1.46 -31.83 -3.39
CA SER A 443 -2.71 -31.74 -2.63
C SER A 443 -2.64 -30.59 -1.62
N THR A 444 -3.78 -30.09 -1.15
CA THR A 444 -3.87 -29.05 -0.11
C THR A 444 -3.08 -29.42 1.13
N LYS A 445 -3.16 -30.68 1.60
CA LYS A 445 -2.38 -31.17 2.74
C LYS A 445 -0.86 -31.11 2.51
N ALA A 446 -0.41 -31.36 1.28
CA ALA A 446 1.01 -31.23 0.93
C ALA A 446 1.43 -29.75 0.88
N ALA A 447 0.57 -28.86 0.37
CA ALA A 447 0.78 -27.42 0.37
C ALA A 447 0.88 -26.86 1.79
N GLU A 448 -0.06 -27.22 2.68
CA GLU A 448 -0.02 -26.84 4.10
C GLU A 448 1.30 -27.25 4.76
N ALA A 449 1.74 -28.50 4.54
CA ALA A 449 2.98 -29.01 5.10
C ALA A 449 4.23 -28.33 4.53
N ALA A 450 4.21 -27.96 3.24
CA ALA A 450 5.27 -27.20 2.60
C ALA A 450 5.34 -25.77 3.15
N LEU A 451 4.18 -25.11 3.32
CA LEU A 451 4.09 -23.77 3.87
C LEU A 451 4.61 -23.71 5.32
N TRP A 452 4.31 -24.70 6.16
CA TRP A 452 4.91 -24.78 7.49
C TRP A 452 6.44 -24.83 7.47
N LYS A 453 7.04 -25.53 6.50
CA LYS A 453 8.49 -25.56 6.31
C LYS A 453 9.03 -24.21 5.81
N TRP A 454 8.28 -23.53 4.94
CA TRP A 454 8.62 -22.18 4.49
C TRP A 454 8.63 -21.19 5.64
N LEU A 455 7.58 -21.16 6.46
CA LEU A 455 7.46 -20.26 7.61
C LEU A 455 8.59 -20.46 8.62
N GLU A 456 9.15 -21.67 8.74
CA GLU A 456 10.34 -21.94 9.55
C GLU A 456 11.56 -21.13 9.08
N THR A 457 11.72 -20.95 7.76
CA THR A 457 12.79 -20.10 7.19
C THR A 457 12.53 -18.60 7.39
N ARG A 458 11.29 -18.23 7.75
CA ARG A 458 10.81 -16.86 7.94
C ARG A 458 10.64 -16.50 9.42
N ARG A 459 11.16 -17.31 10.33
CA ARG A 459 11.04 -17.13 11.79
C ARG A 459 11.48 -15.74 12.25
N ASP A 460 12.66 -15.28 11.83
CA ASP A 460 13.19 -13.97 12.23
C ASP A 460 12.37 -12.81 11.64
N TRP A 461 11.86 -12.98 10.42
CA TRP A 461 11.01 -12.00 9.75
C TRP A 461 9.74 -11.73 10.55
N TRP A 462 9.01 -12.79 10.88
CA TRP A 462 7.76 -12.69 11.63
C TRP A 462 7.98 -12.32 13.09
N ALA A 463 9.06 -12.80 13.72
CA ALA A 463 9.44 -12.36 15.06
C ALA A 463 9.63 -10.84 15.11
N ARG A 464 10.28 -10.25 14.09
CA ARG A 464 10.48 -8.79 14.01
C ARG A 464 9.19 -8.03 13.76
N ILE A 465 8.29 -8.53 12.90
CA ILE A 465 6.94 -7.94 12.72
C ILE A 465 6.19 -7.95 14.06
N PHE A 466 6.19 -9.06 14.78
CA PHE A 466 5.50 -9.16 16.07
C PHE A 466 6.11 -8.22 17.12
N ALA A 467 7.44 -8.08 17.17
CA ALA A 467 8.11 -7.15 18.07
C ALA A 467 7.76 -5.69 17.76
N ARG A 468 7.75 -5.29 16.48
CA ARG A 468 7.35 -3.94 16.06
C ARG A 468 5.87 -3.65 16.34
N THR A 469 5.00 -4.65 16.14
CA THR A 469 3.59 -4.56 16.53
C THR A 469 3.44 -4.35 18.04
N ALA A 470 4.17 -5.12 18.85
CA ALA A 470 4.19 -4.95 20.30
C ALA A 470 4.65 -3.55 20.71
N GLU A 471 5.63 -2.99 20.00
CA GLU A 471 6.17 -1.66 20.26
C GLU A 471 5.14 -0.55 20.00
N VAL A 472 4.43 -0.59 18.87
CA VAL A 472 3.35 0.36 18.57
C VAL A 472 2.24 0.26 19.61
N LEU A 473 1.80 -0.97 19.93
CA LEU A 473 0.75 -1.23 20.91
C LEU A 473 1.16 -0.73 22.30
N ALA A 474 2.41 -0.99 22.72
CA ALA A 474 2.95 -0.49 23.98
C ALA A 474 2.99 1.05 24.00
N ALA A 475 3.41 1.68 22.90
CA ALA A 475 3.42 3.13 22.76
C ALA A 475 2.00 3.75 22.78
N ALA A 476 0.99 2.98 22.35
CA ALA A 476 -0.42 3.34 22.41
C ALA A 476 -1.08 3.02 23.78
N GLY A 477 -0.37 2.35 24.68
CA GLY A 477 -0.90 1.91 25.98
C GLY A 477 -1.86 0.71 25.88
N ASP A 478 -1.78 -0.07 24.79
CA ASP A 478 -2.61 -1.25 24.58
C ASP A 478 -2.06 -2.47 25.34
N LYS A 479 -2.94 -3.19 26.04
CA LYS A 479 -2.61 -4.38 26.84
C LYS A 479 -2.13 -5.56 25.97
N ASP A 480 -2.51 -5.58 24.70
CA ASP A 480 -2.19 -6.69 23.79
C ASP A 480 -0.70 -6.69 23.37
N ALA A 481 0.02 -5.60 23.64
CA ALA A 481 1.47 -5.50 23.43
C ALA A 481 2.23 -6.69 24.03
N ALA A 482 1.84 -7.14 25.22
CA ALA A 482 2.48 -8.27 25.90
C ALA A 482 2.33 -9.58 25.13
N ALA A 483 1.18 -9.83 24.50
CA ALA A 483 0.91 -11.05 23.74
C ALA A 483 1.77 -11.13 22.47
N PHE A 484 1.91 -10.03 21.74
CA PHE A 484 2.81 -9.95 20.58
C PHE A 484 4.29 -10.07 20.99
N ALA A 485 4.68 -9.45 22.11
CA ALA A 485 6.04 -9.54 22.62
C ALA A 485 6.42 -10.98 22.99
N VAL A 486 5.58 -11.71 23.76
CA VAL A 486 5.88 -13.11 24.10
C VAL A 486 5.84 -14.04 22.89
N SER A 487 4.99 -13.75 21.89
CA SER A 487 4.94 -14.54 20.66
C SER A 487 6.20 -14.33 19.83
N SER A 488 6.70 -13.09 19.74
CA SER A 488 8.00 -12.79 19.14
C SER A 488 9.15 -13.51 19.86
N MET A 489 9.18 -13.45 21.21
CA MET A 489 10.16 -14.20 22.01
C MET A 489 10.09 -15.71 21.76
N ALA A 490 8.89 -16.28 21.70
CA ALA A 490 8.70 -17.71 21.43
C ALA A 490 9.27 -18.10 20.05
N LEU A 491 9.13 -17.23 19.05
CA LEU A 491 9.76 -17.44 17.75
C LEU A 491 11.28 -17.41 17.86
N LEU A 492 11.88 -16.43 18.53
CA LEU A 492 13.33 -16.37 18.72
C LEU A 492 13.88 -17.55 19.52
N ASP A 493 13.12 -18.05 20.50
CA ASP A 493 13.49 -19.19 21.36
C ASP A 493 13.34 -20.56 20.63
N GLY A 494 12.95 -20.57 19.35
CA GLY A 494 12.81 -21.80 18.58
C GLY A 494 11.56 -22.62 18.92
N ALA A 495 10.51 -22.00 19.48
CA ALA A 495 9.26 -22.69 19.75
C ALA A 495 8.66 -23.27 18.46
N ASN A 496 7.98 -24.42 18.58
CA ASN A 496 7.26 -25.01 17.46
C ASN A 496 6.21 -24.03 16.93
N LEU A 497 6.29 -23.67 15.64
CA LEU A 497 5.43 -22.65 15.03
C LEU A 497 3.93 -22.94 15.18
N LYS A 498 3.53 -24.23 15.14
CA LYS A 498 2.12 -24.64 15.31
C LYS A 498 1.58 -24.39 16.72
N LYS A 499 2.43 -24.04 17.68
CA LYS A 499 2.05 -23.67 19.05
C LYS A 499 2.01 -22.15 19.26
N VAL A 500 2.27 -21.36 18.21
CA VAL A 500 2.20 -19.90 18.23
C VAL A 500 1.01 -19.49 17.35
N PRO A 501 -0.17 -19.19 17.94
CA PRO A 501 -1.40 -18.95 17.18
C PRO A 501 -1.26 -17.94 16.05
N LEU A 502 -0.60 -16.79 16.31
CA LEU A 502 -0.35 -15.77 15.29
C LEU A 502 0.36 -16.29 14.03
N VAL A 503 1.22 -17.31 14.14
CA VAL A 503 1.85 -17.93 12.95
C VAL A 503 0.91 -18.92 12.27
N GLY A 504 0.02 -19.57 13.03
CA GLY A 504 -1.10 -20.35 12.49
C GLY A 504 -2.05 -19.48 11.67
N ASP A 505 -2.29 -18.25 12.09
CA ASP A 505 -3.12 -17.32 11.34
C ASP A 505 -2.43 -16.87 10.05
N VAL A 506 -1.13 -16.51 10.11
CA VAL A 506 -0.32 -16.21 8.92
C VAL A 506 -0.36 -17.37 7.92
N HIS A 507 -0.22 -18.61 8.41
CA HIS A 507 -0.34 -19.82 7.60
C HIS A 507 -1.71 -19.90 6.92
N THR A 508 -2.77 -19.72 7.69
CA THR A 508 -4.16 -19.78 7.20
C THR A 508 -4.43 -18.72 6.14
N GLN A 509 -4.05 -17.46 6.37
CA GLN A 509 -4.23 -16.38 5.40
C GLN A 509 -3.42 -16.62 4.13
N THR A 510 -2.20 -17.14 4.25
CA THR A 510 -1.39 -17.48 3.07
C THR A 510 -2.06 -18.57 2.23
N MET A 511 -2.66 -19.58 2.87
CA MET A 511 -3.43 -20.61 2.17
C MET A 511 -4.68 -20.04 1.50
N GLN A 512 -5.46 -19.20 2.21
CA GLN A 512 -6.64 -18.55 1.65
C GLN A 512 -6.31 -17.67 0.45
N ALA A 513 -5.28 -16.83 0.56
CA ALA A 513 -4.83 -15.98 -0.54
C ALA A 513 -4.35 -16.79 -1.76
N TRP A 514 -3.76 -17.97 -1.54
CA TRP A 514 -3.38 -18.89 -2.61
C TRP A 514 -4.58 -19.58 -3.27
N GLU A 515 -5.57 -20.00 -2.47
CA GLU A 515 -6.81 -20.64 -2.97
C GLU A 515 -7.66 -19.65 -3.78
N GLU A 516 -7.81 -18.42 -3.31
CA GLU A 516 -8.52 -17.34 -4.03
C GLU A 516 -7.93 -17.12 -5.43
N ARG A 517 -6.60 -17.09 -5.54
CA ARG A 517 -5.91 -16.93 -6.83
C ARG A 517 -5.97 -18.16 -7.73
N SER A 518 -5.97 -19.34 -7.15
CA SER A 518 -6.11 -20.59 -7.89
C SER A 518 -7.53 -20.72 -8.47
N GLY A 519 -8.54 -20.29 -7.71
CA GLY A 519 -9.92 -20.19 -8.17
C GLY A 519 -10.11 -19.15 -9.29
N ASP A 520 -9.41 -18.01 -9.22
CA ASP A 520 -9.41 -17.00 -10.29
C ASP A 520 -8.73 -17.48 -11.58
N ASN A 521 -7.78 -18.42 -11.50
CA ASN A 521 -7.15 -19.03 -12.68
C ASN A 521 -8.08 -20.00 -13.43
N ASP A 522 -8.94 -20.75 -12.72
CA ASP A 522 -9.98 -21.59 -13.35
C ASP A 522 -11.18 -20.76 -13.84
N ALA A 523 -11.36 -19.55 -13.29
CA ALA A 523 -12.30 -18.53 -13.77
C ALA A 523 -11.72 -17.63 -14.88
N LYS A 524 -10.56 -17.98 -15.46
CA LYS A 524 -10.10 -17.41 -16.75
C LYS A 524 -10.93 -17.96 -17.92
N MET A 525 -12.25 -17.78 -17.85
CA MET A 525 -13.01 -17.59 -19.08
C MET A 525 -12.51 -16.27 -19.67
N SER A 526 -11.91 -16.37 -20.85
CA SER A 526 -11.61 -15.22 -21.68
C SER A 526 -12.84 -14.32 -21.76
N PHE A 527 -12.77 -13.14 -21.14
CA PHE A 527 -13.62 -12.02 -21.51
C PHE A 527 -13.13 -11.54 -22.90
N GLU A 528 -13.33 -12.38 -23.92
CA GLU A 528 -13.73 -11.83 -25.20
C GLU A 528 -15.02 -11.06 -24.91
N GLU A 529 -15.06 -9.82 -25.38
CA GLU A 529 -16.15 -8.87 -25.19
C GLU A 529 -17.51 -9.53 -25.49
N VAL A 530 -18.14 -10.11 -24.47
CA VAL A 530 -19.56 -10.48 -24.54
C VAL A 530 -20.29 -9.15 -24.39
N PRO A 531 -21.04 -8.70 -25.41
CA PRO A 531 -21.86 -7.50 -25.27
C PRO A 531 -22.74 -7.66 -24.04
N MET A 532 -22.90 -6.61 -23.23
CA MET A 532 -23.96 -6.54 -22.22
C MET A 532 -25.32 -6.55 -22.91
N GLU A 533 -25.73 -7.71 -23.41
CA GLU A 533 -27.14 -8.02 -23.59
C GLU A 533 -27.66 -8.43 -22.20
N SER A 534 -28.73 -7.77 -21.75
CA SER A 534 -29.43 -8.17 -20.53
C SER A 534 -29.73 -9.67 -20.61
N PRO A 535 -29.44 -10.45 -19.55
CA PRO A 535 -29.65 -11.89 -19.59
C PRO A 535 -31.12 -12.18 -19.95
N PRO A 536 -31.38 -13.22 -20.75
CA PRO A 536 -32.74 -13.53 -21.18
C PRO A 536 -33.63 -13.76 -19.96
N ALA A 537 -34.83 -13.17 -19.99
CA ALA A 537 -35.79 -13.24 -18.90
C ALA A 537 -36.03 -14.69 -18.46
N GLU A 538 -36.23 -14.90 -17.16
CA GLU A 538 -36.55 -16.21 -16.60
C GLU A 538 -37.83 -16.77 -17.24
N LYS A 539 -37.76 -18.02 -17.73
CA LYS A 539 -38.94 -18.74 -18.20
C LYS A 539 -39.77 -19.18 -17.00
N LYS A 540 -41.10 -19.24 -17.15
CA LYS A 540 -42.00 -19.62 -16.05
C LYS A 540 -41.61 -20.96 -15.41
N GLY A 541 -41.17 -20.92 -14.16
CA GLY A 541 -40.79 -22.11 -13.38
C GLY A 541 -39.40 -22.69 -13.72
N GLU A 542 -38.58 -21.96 -14.48
CA GLU A 542 -37.24 -22.38 -14.90
C GLU A 542 -36.34 -22.69 -13.69
N PHE A 543 -36.26 -21.78 -12.72
CA PHE A 543 -35.44 -22.02 -11.53
C PHE A 543 -35.91 -23.23 -10.70
N ASN A 544 -37.23 -23.39 -10.55
CA ASN A 544 -37.82 -24.51 -9.82
C ASN A 544 -37.53 -25.86 -10.49
N SER A 545 -37.25 -25.88 -11.80
CA SER A 545 -36.89 -27.10 -12.50
C SER A 545 -35.52 -27.64 -12.05
N TYR A 546 -34.56 -26.76 -11.74
CA TYR A 546 -33.24 -27.12 -11.22
C TYR A 546 -33.26 -27.64 -9.78
N LEU A 547 -34.22 -27.17 -8.96
CA LEU A 547 -34.38 -27.61 -7.57
C LEU A 547 -35.21 -28.90 -7.43
N LYS A 548 -35.78 -29.41 -8.52
CA LYS A 548 -36.73 -30.53 -8.45
C LYS A 548 -36.04 -31.81 -7.98
N GLY A 549 -36.26 -32.20 -6.72
CA GLY A 549 -35.74 -33.44 -6.13
C GLY A 549 -34.59 -33.24 -5.15
N SER A 550 -34.14 -32.01 -4.90
CA SER A 550 -33.07 -31.71 -3.93
C SER A 550 -33.53 -31.59 -2.48
N GLY A 551 -34.85 -31.56 -2.24
CA GLY A 551 -35.42 -31.33 -0.91
C GLY A 551 -35.40 -29.85 -0.47
N ILE A 552 -34.85 -28.95 -1.28
CA ILE A 552 -34.78 -27.51 -1.02
C ILE A 552 -35.81 -26.77 -1.89
N SER A 553 -36.55 -25.84 -1.30
CA SER A 553 -37.56 -25.03 -2.01
C SER A 553 -36.99 -23.69 -2.48
N LEU A 554 -37.67 -23.05 -3.45
CA LEU A 554 -37.33 -21.70 -3.87
C LEU A 554 -37.35 -20.71 -2.70
N ASP A 555 -38.36 -20.82 -1.83
CA ASP A 555 -38.50 -19.94 -0.67
C ASP A 555 -37.29 -20.09 0.27
N TRP A 556 -36.76 -21.31 0.46
CA TRP A 556 -35.51 -21.54 1.19
C TRP A 556 -34.32 -20.83 0.54
N VAL A 557 -34.16 -20.95 -0.78
CA VAL A 557 -33.05 -20.29 -1.50
C VAL A 557 -33.15 -18.77 -1.38
N GLU A 558 -34.36 -18.21 -1.48
CA GLU A 558 -34.57 -16.77 -1.29
C GLU A 558 -34.24 -16.32 0.14
N GLY A 559 -34.53 -17.13 1.15
CA GLY A 559 -34.15 -16.88 2.54
C GLY A 559 -32.63 -16.86 2.73
N TYR A 560 -31.96 -17.87 2.18
CA TYR A 560 -30.51 -17.97 2.19
C TYR A 560 -29.86 -16.76 1.50
N LEU A 561 -30.29 -16.45 0.28
CA LEU A 561 -29.81 -15.28 -0.48
C LEU A 561 -30.13 -13.95 0.22
N THR A 562 -31.25 -13.84 0.94
CA THR A 562 -31.55 -12.62 1.71
C THR A 562 -30.45 -12.33 2.73
N PHE A 563 -29.97 -13.35 3.45
CA PHE A 563 -28.88 -13.16 4.40
C PHE A 563 -27.60 -12.71 3.69
N ILE A 564 -27.25 -13.35 2.57
CA ILE A 564 -26.06 -13.01 1.77
C ILE A 564 -26.11 -11.55 1.31
N VAL A 565 -27.27 -11.10 0.81
CA VAL A 565 -27.46 -9.74 0.28
C VAL A 565 -27.30 -8.67 1.35
N ILE A 566 -27.83 -8.90 2.56
CA ILE A 566 -27.83 -7.88 3.63
C ILE A 566 -26.58 -7.95 4.53
N THR A 567 -25.71 -8.94 4.34
CA THR A 567 -24.51 -9.08 5.15
C THR A 567 -23.56 -7.88 4.94
N PRO A 568 -22.98 -7.30 6.01
CA PRO A 568 -22.17 -6.08 5.90
C PRO A 568 -20.79 -6.29 5.27
N LYS A 569 -20.20 -7.49 5.41
CA LYS A 569 -18.98 -7.88 4.69
C LYS A 569 -19.37 -8.59 3.39
N MET A 570 -18.91 -8.10 2.24
CA MET A 570 -19.18 -8.74 0.95
C MET A 570 -18.72 -10.21 1.00
N LEU A 571 -19.65 -11.13 0.76
CA LEU A 571 -19.36 -12.56 0.66
C LEU A 571 -19.09 -12.90 -0.81
N GLN A 572 -17.87 -13.36 -1.09
CA GLN A 572 -17.49 -13.78 -2.43
C GLN A 572 -18.33 -14.99 -2.88
N PRO A 573 -18.74 -15.07 -4.16
CA PRO A 573 -19.59 -16.15 -4.66
C PRO A 573 -19.07 -17.55 -4.34
N ASN A 574 -17.75 -17.79 -4.41
CA ASN A 574 -17.15 -19.09 -4.09
C ASN A 574 -17.46 -19.59 -2.67
N LEU A 575 -17.78 -18.71 -1.72
CA LEU A 575 -18.09 -19.09 -0.33
C LEU A 575 -19.54 -19.56 -0.14
N TRP A 576 -20.50 -18.92 -0.78
CA TRP A 576 -21.93 -19.18 -0.53
C TRP A 576 -22.63 -19.93 -1.65
N LEU A 577 -22.11 -19.84 -2.88
CA LEU A 577 -22.69 -20.46 -4.06
C LEU A 577 -22.62 -22.00 -4.06
N PRO A 578 -21.57 -22.67 -3.53
CA PRO A 578 -21.53 -24.12 -3.46
C PRO A 578 -22.73 -24.73 -2.73
N GLN A 579 -23.23 -24.07 -1.69
CA GLN A 579 -24.40 -24.51 -0.93
C GLN A 579 -25.70 -24.41 -1.75
N VAL A 580 -25.84 -23.36 -2.56
CA VAL A 580 -26.98 -23.20 -3.49
C VAL A 580 -26.86 -24.16 -4.68
N LEU A 581 -25.65 -24.45 -5.15
CA LEU A 581 -25.39 -25.43 -6.20
C LEU A 581 -25.64 -26.87 -5.74
N ALA A 582 -25.29 -27.19 -4.49
CA ALA A 582 -25.59 -28.48 -3.87
C ALA A 582 -27.11 -28.75 -3.76
N ALA A 583 -27.93 -27.70 -3.84
CA ALA A 583 -29.39 -27.79 -3.89
C ALA A 583 -29.95 -28.16 -5.28
N THR A 584 -29.11 -28.50 -6.25
CA THR A 584 -29.55 -29.00 -7.56
C THR A 584 -29.65 -30.52 -7.54
N SER A 585 -30.67 -31.09 -8.18
CA SER A 585 -30.98 -32.52 -8.07
C SER A 585 -30.18 -33.43 -9.01
N ALA A 586 -29.42 -32.86 -9.94
CA ALA A 586 -28.61 -33.59 -10.92
C ALA A 586 -27.33 -32.80 -11.26
N PRO A 587 -26.24 -33.48 -11.71
CA PRO A 587 -25.07 -32.81 -12.25
C PRO A 587 -25.48 -31.96 -13.47
N LEU A 588 -25.28 -30.65 -13.38
CA LEU A 588 -25.61 -29.72 -14.46
C LEU A 588 -24.58 -29.85 -15.60
N THR A 589 -25.05 -29.78 -16.85
CA THR A 589 -24.15 -29.49 -17.97
C THR A 589 -23.58 -28.08 -17.85
N GLN A 590 -22.49 -27.79 -18.56
CA GLN A 590 -21.86 -26.45 -18.52
C GLN A 590 -22.85 -25.32 -18.86
N THR A 591 -23.74 -25.52 -19.85
CA THR A 591 -24.75 -24.53 -20.23
C THR A 591 -25.85 -24.37 -19.17
N GLU A 592 -26.30 -25.47 -18.56
CA GLU A 592 -27.28 -25.44 -17.48
C GLU A 592 -26.71 -24.80 -16.21
N PHE A 593 -25.43 -25.04 -15.92
CA PHE A 593 -24.70 -24.41 -14.83
C PHE A 593 -24.68 -22.89 -15.00
N LEU A 594 -24.21 -22.39 -16.16
CA LEU A 594 -24.17 -20.95 -16.43
C LEU A 594 -25.56 -20.32 -16.32
N ARG A 595 -26.59 -20.97 -16.88
CA ARG A 595 -27.98 -20.48 -16.76
C ARG A 595 -28.49 -20.50 -15.32
N PHE A 596 -28.13 -21.51 -14.54
CA PHE A 596 -28.48 -21.55 -13.12
C PHE A 596 -27.84 -20.40 -12.35
N ILE A 597 -26.55 -20.11 -12.58
CA ILE A 597 -25.85 -18.97 -11.98
C ILE A 597 -26.53 -17.64 -12.34
N GLU A 598 -26.86 -17.41 -13.60
CA GLU A 598 -27.61 -16.22 -14.04
C GLU A 598 -28.90 -16.04 -13.24
N LEU A 599 -29.69 -17.12 -13.08
CA LEU A 599 -30.95 -17.08 -12.35
C LEU A 599 -30.74 -16.80 -10.85
N VAL A 600 -29.68 -17.34 -10.24
CA VAL A 600 -29.31 -17.03 -8.85
C VAL A 600 -28.93 -15.55 -8.70
N MET A 601 -28.13 -15.00 -9.62
CA MET A 601 -27.74 -13.59 -9.62
C MET A 601 -28.95 -12.66 -9.80
N MET A 602 -29.84 -12.98 -10.75
CA MET A 602 -31.08 -12.23 -10.95
C MET A 602 -31.93 -12.20 -9.67
N ARG A 603 -31.95 -13.30 -8.89
CA ARG A 603 -32.65 -13.35 -7.61
C ARG A 603 -31.97 -12.53 -6.53
N ALA A 604 -30.65 -12.63 -6.39
CA ALA A 604 -29.91 -11.81 -5.44
C ALA A 604 -30.14 -10.31 -5.71
N GLN A 605 -30.18 -9.91 -6.98
CA GLN A 605 -30.52 -8.53 -7.37
C GLN A 605 -31.96 -8.16 -7.01
N ALA A 606 -32.94 -9.00 -7.35
CA ALA A 606 -34.34 -8.74 -7.02
C ALA A 606 -34.58 -8.65 -5.50
N ILE A 607 -33.87 -9.47 -4.72
CA ILE A 607 -33.89 -9.44 -3.25
C ILE A 607 -33.24 -8.15 -2.73
N SER A 608 -32.11 -7.72 -3.31
CA SER A 608 -31.45 -6.46 -2.95
C SER A 608 -32.35 -5.24 -3.18
N ASP A 609 -33.05 -5.20 -4.31
CA ASP A 609 -33.99 -4.14 -4.63
C ASP A 609 -35.17 -4.14 -3.65
N MET A 610 -35.74 -5.31 -3.37
CA MET A 610 -36.85 -5.47 -2.45
C MET A 610 -36.46 -5.18 -0.99
N ALA A 611 -35.28 -5.61 -0.55
CA ALA A 611 -34.75 -5.38 0.79
C ALA A 611 -34.50 -3.90 1.07
N SER A 612 -34.40 -3.06 0.04
CA SER A 612 -34.25 -1.61 0.19
C SER A 612 -35.53 -0.91 0.64
N SER A 613 -36.67 -1.61 0.64
CA SER A 613 -37.98 -1.08 1.04
C SER A 613 -38.63 -2.02 2.05
N ALA A 614 -38.76 -1.58 3.30
CA ALA A 614 -39.41 -2.36 4.36
C ALA A 614 -40.86 -2.74 3.99
N GLN A 615 -41.57 -1.86 3.28
CA GLN A 615 -42.94 -2.10 2.84
C GLN A 615 -43.01 -3.19 1.77
N ASP A 616 -42.15 -3.13 0.76
CA ASP A 616 -42.16 -4.10 -0.34
C ASP A 616 -41.70 -5.48 0.14
N PHE A 617 -40.69 -5.50 1.02
CA PHE A 617 -40.21 -6.72 1.65
C PHE A 617 -41.29 -7.35 2.55
N ALA A 618 -41.98 -6.56 3.36
CA ALA A 618 -43.09 -7.03 4.19
C ALA A 618 -44.24 -7.59 3.34
N ALA A 619 -44.60 -6.92 2.24
CA ALA A 619 -45.64 -7.38 1.32
C ALA A 619 -45.27 -8.71 0.66
N ALA A 620 -44.02 -8.87 0.22
CA ALA A 620 -43.53 -10.12 -0.36
C ALA A 620 -43.53 -11.26 0.66
N LEU A 621 -43.11 -11.02 1.91
CA LEU A 621 -43.23 -12.02 2.97
C LEU A 621 -44.69 -12.35 3.27
N ALA A 622 -45.58 -11.36 3.33
CA ALA A 622 -47.00 -11.56 3.61
C ALA A 622 -47.71 -12.42 2.54
N ALA A 623 -47.30 -12.31 1.28
CA ALA A 623 -47.83 -13.10 0.16
C ALA A 623 -47.48 -14.60 0.24
N ARG A 624 -46.52 -15.00 1.09
CA ARG A 624 -46.13 -16.40 1.28
C ARG A 624 -47.10 -17.13 2.22
N SER A 625 -47.41 -18.38 1.89
CA SER A 625 -48.13 -19.27 2.81
C SER A 625 -47.27 -19.59 4.04
N THR A 626 -47.88 -20.08 5.12
CA THR A 626 -47.16 -20.42 6.36
C THR A 626 -45.97 -21.36 6.12
N LYS A 627 -46.16 -22.40 5.29
CA LYS A 627 -45.08 -23.34 4.93
C LYS A 627 -43.93 -22.64 4.22
N LYS A 628 -44.24 -21.76 3.25
CA LYS A 628 -43.23 -21.01 2.50
C LYS A 628 -42.44 -20.03 3.38
N LYS A 629 -43.11 -19.39 4.35
CA LYS A 629 -42.44 -18.54 5.35
C LYS A 629 -41.45 -19.35 6.21
N GLN A 630 -41.82 -20.57 6.59
CA GLN A 630 -40.93 -21.46 7.36
C GLN A 630 -39.73 -21.91 6.53
N ASP A 631 -39.94 -22.32 5.28
CA ASP A 631 -38.86 -22.69 4.37
C ASP A 631 -37.89 -21.50 4.17
N TRP A 632 -38.43 -20.29 3.97
CA TRP A 632 -37.65 -19.06 3.85
C TRP A 632 -36.84 -18.76 5.11
N LEU A 633 -37.45 -18.87 6.29
CA LEU A 633 -36.73 -18.66 7.56
C LEU A 633 -35.61 -19.69 7.75
N ALA A 634 -35.84 -20.95 7.36
CA ALA A 634 -34.82 -21.99 7.44
C ALA A 634 -33.61 -21.69 6.53
N GLY A 635 -33.83 -21.13 5.34
CA GLY A 635 -32.75 -20.66 4.47
C GLY A 635 -31.96 -19.51 5.09
N LEU A 636 -32.67 -18.51 5.62
CA LEU A 636 -32.07 -17.38 6.32
C LEU A 636 -31.23 -17.85 7.53
N ALA A 637 -31.76 -18.77 8.33
CA ALA A 637 -31.09 -19.33 9.50
C ALA A 637 -29.83 -20.14 9.13
N THR A 638 -29.89 -20.90 8.04
CA THR A 638 -28.74 -21.66 7.53
C THR A 638 -27.59 -20.70 7.21
N ALA A 639 -27.84 -19.68 6.39
CA ALA A 639 -26.83 -18.69 6.04
C ALA A 639 -26.34 -17.90 7.28
N ALA A 640 -27.23 -17.58 8.22
CA ALA A 640 -26.87 -16.90 9.46
C ALA A 640 -25.95 -17.71 10.36
N SER A 641 -26.12 -19.03 10.39
CA SER A 641 -25.25 -19.93 11.15
C SER A 641 -23.87 -20.07 10.51
N GLU A 642 -23.81 -20.10 9.17
CA GLU A 642 -22.61 -20.38 8.38
C GLU A 642 -21.72 -19.14 8.24
N PHE A 643 -22.31 -17.98 7.96
CA PHE A 643 -21.58 -16.73 7.69
C PHE A 643 -21.62 -15.75 8.86
N LYS A 644 -21.62 -16.27 10.10
CA LYS A 644 -21.63 -15.44 11.31
C LYS A 644 -20.44 -14.49 11.38
N SER A 645 -19.27 -14.91 10.86
CA SER A 645 -18.05 -14.08 10.77
C SER A 645 -18.20 -12.86 9.85
N ALA A 646 -19.15 -12.90 8.92
CA ALA A 646 -19.42 -11.81 8.00
C ALA A 646 -20.18 -10.63 8.67
N TRP A 647 -20.51 -10.78 9.96
CA TRP A 647 -21.10 -9.76 10.82
C TRP A 647 -20.11 -9.41 11.94
N PRO A 648 -19.22 -8.41 11.75
CA PRO A 648 -18.24 -8.03 12.77
C PRO A 648 -18.90 -7.31 13.94
N LYS A 649 -18.53 -7.66 15.18
CA LYS A 649 -19.10 -7.07 16.41
C LYS A 649 -18.92 -5.55 16.48
N LYS A 650 -17.84 -5.04 15.89
CA LYS A 650 -17.51 -3.61 15.83
C LYS A 650 -18.34 -2.95 14.72
N GLY A 651 -19.27 -2.09 15.12
CA GLY A 651 -20.15 -1.37 14.19
C GLY A 651 -21.56 -1.96 14.04
N MET A 652 -21.85 -3.09 14.70
CA MET A 652 -23.23 -3.57 14.88
C MET A 652 -24.04 -2.58 15.71
N LYS A 653 -25.29 -2.39 15.30
CA LYS A 653 -26.31 -1.64 16.03
C LYS A 653 -27.26 -2.62 16.72
N PRO A 654 -28.05 -2.16 17.71
CA PRO A 654 -29.07 -3.00 18.36
C PRO A 654 -30.00 -3.69 17.36
N GLU A 655 -30.32 -3.04 16.25
CA GLU A 655 -31.12 -3.57 15.14
C GLU A 655 -30.43 -4.75 14.44
N ASP A 656 -29.12 -4.67 14.20
CA ASP A 656 -28.34 -5.77 13.61
C ASP A 656 -28.34 -6.99 14.54
N ILE A 657 -28.18 -6.76 15.85
CA ILE A 657 -28.20 -7.83 16.87
C ILE A 657 -29.60 -8.47 16.93
N ARG A 658 -30.66 -7.66 16.87
CA ARG A 658 -32.04 -8.15 16.86
C ARG A 658 -32.31 -8.97 15.60
N LEU A 659 -31.89 -8.51 14.43
CA LEU A 659 -32.02 -9.23 13.16
C LEU A 659 -31.34 -10.60 13.22
N LEU A 660 -30.08 -10.66 13.68
CA LEU A 660 -29.36 -11.93 13.83
C LEU A 660 -30.02 -12.86 14.85
N THR A 661 -30.57 -12.30 15.93
CA THR A 661 -31.31 -13.07 16.93
C THR A 661 -32.57 -13.71 16.32
N LEU A 662 -33.30 -12.98 15.47
CA LEU A 662 -34.48 -13.51 14.79
C LEU A 662 -34.09 -14.52 13.69
N ALA A 663 -33.02 -14.25 12.95
CA ALA A 663 -32.51 -15.16 11.92
C ALA A 663 -32.08 -16.51 12.49
N GLY A 664 -31.60 -16.56 13.73
CA GLY A 664 -31.20 -17.80 14.41
C GLY A 664 -32.35 -18.63 15.00
N ARG A 665 -33.62 -18.28 14.77
CA ARG A 665 -34.77 -19.01 15.32
C ARG A 665 -35.35 -20.01 14.33
N GLU A 666 -35.82 -21.15 14.85
CA GLU A 666 -36.55 -22.15 14.07
C GLU A 666 -37.98 -21.71 13.70
N ALA A 667 -38.57 -20.82 14.49
CA ALA A 667 -39.90 -20.24 14.25
C ALA A 667 -40.02 -18.84 14.85
N LEU A 668 -40.86 -18.00 14.22
CA LEU A 668 -41.13 -16.62 14.66
C LEU A 668 -42.62 -16.42 14.97
N THR A 669 -42.90 -15.61 15.99
CA THR A 669 -44.26 -15.16 16.31
C THR A 669 -44.78 -14.15 15.27
N PRO A 670 -46.09 -13.85 15.22
CA PRO A 670 -46.62 -12.83 14.30
C PRO A 670 -45.96 -11.45 14.45
N ASP A 671 -45.65 -11.05 15.70
CA ASP A 671 -44.97 -9.79 15.98
C ASP A 671 -43.52 -9.82 15.49
N GLU A 672 -42.81 -10.93 15.69
CA GLU A 672 -41.44 -11.11 15.21
C GLU A 672 -41.35 -11.14 13.69
N TRP A 673 -42.37 -11.69 13.01
CA TRP A 673 -42.49 -11.60 11.55
C TRP A 673 -42.66 -10.15 11.07
N ALA A 674 -43.38 -9.31 11.81
CA ALA A 674 -43.55 -7.90 11.49
C ALA A 674 -42.26 -7.09 11.69
N GLU A 675 -41.39 -7.52 12.61
CA GLU A 675 -40.09 -6.86 12.89
C GLU A 675 -39.03 -7.10 11.80
N LEU A 676 -39.07 -8.23 11.08
CA LEU A 676 -38.01 -8.60 10.14
C LEU A 676 -37.80 -7.58 9.00
N ALA A 677 -38.88 -7.12 8.37
CA ALA A 677 -38.77 -6.26 7.19
C ALA A 677 -38.15 -4.87 7.50
N PRO A 678 -38.53 -4.18 8.59
CA PRO A 678 -37.82 -2.98 9.04
C PRO A 678 -36.34 -3.21 9.34
N LEU A 679 -35.98 -4.33 9.96
CA LEU A 679 -34.59 -4.64 10.32
C LEU A 679 -33.72 -4.93 9.09
N ILE A 680 -34.26 -5.68 8.13
CA ILE A 680 -33.62 -6.00 6.84
C ILE A 680 -33.39 -4.71 6.04
N ALA A 681 -34.39 -3.83 5.96
CA ALA A 681 -34.26 -2.55 5.25
C ALA A 681 -33.27 -1.60 5.92
N PHE A 682 -33.27 -1.55 7.26
CA PHE A 682 -32.27 -0.79 8.01
C PHE A 682 -30.84 -1.28 7.75
N ARG A 683 -30.64 -2.59 7.67
CA ARG A 683 -29.32 -3.15 7.33
C ARG A 683 -28.95 -2.83 5.89
N GLN A 684 -29.88 -2.99 4.95
CA GLN A 684 -29.63 -2.79 3.53
C GLN A 684 -29.29 -1.33 3.20
N SER A 685 -29.94 -0.35 3.85
CA SER A 685 -29.56 1.06 3.68
C SER A 685 -28.12 1.31 4.12
N ARG A 686 -27.71 0.72 5.24
CA ARG A 686 -26.32 0.81 5.75
C ARG A 686 -25.27 0.08 4.93
N ASN A 687 -25.66 -0.79 4.00
CA ASN A 687 -24.73 -1.39 3.04
C ASN A 687 -24.54 -0.52 1.78
N ARG A 688 -25.41 0.48 1.57
CA ARG A 688 -25.35 1.41 0.44
C ARG A 688 -24.69 2.75 0.81
N ASP A 689 -24.66 3.09 2.10
CA ASP A 689 -23.95 4.24 2.69
C ASP A 689 -22.50 3.91 3.04
#